data_AF-A0A0K6FZQ8-F1
#
_entry.id   AF-A0A0K6FZQ8-F1
#
_cell.length_a   1.000
_cell.length_b   1.000
_cell.length_c   1.000
_cell.angle_alpha   90.00
_cell.angle_beta   90.00
_cell.angle_gamma   90.00
#
_symmetry.space_group_name_H-M   'P 1'
#
loop_
_entity.id
_entity.type
_entity.pdbx_description
1 polymer ?
#
loop_
_entity_poly.entity_id
_entity_poly.type
_entity_poly.pdbx_seq_one_letter_code
_entity_poly.pdbx_strand_id
1 'polypeptide(L)'
;MANRVSKRLTKLSDGIYLYCTVCTDALGNPTKFDKKNRLRHIRSTKHQWRKALREKQRRQATKVASPRLDGVIEKPNPFTTPFSVFEPDLPYSAYHRSVSTESDSEYDSGAELANRLGSGGSRHFDDLFTAASERQQPPAAASRDGFSEDTETDSTSHSDIENGDAYSLRFDQYNPASGHCDWYPWGSKSIFLADQLMNSLRTKFGRRQMRAALAYARETGGRDIPSYKTLRKAQARMRNILGNPTVRKVSYAGNVYYMNRVTSGLAQDLANPLLRKHMSFYPHYDDNRMSQIWHGGKLLKDVPDHVLTPMIQHNNQIYYVGELVQRTHGWFLPLRWMLKGEQRKMYAIGHIVEETQTGLQVRSDRRISVPVASFICSFPELLRRDSVPVFDDDSQTFRTNMPHPLRAIAGLRPVYSIPIILFMDDVSGNRTNLWNKHISAYISNAAITREVLNMEYSVRFVLTSKHATPSELMEGIRDDLKESFQEPIVAYDCENEEEVLIRGYPALSAADNPMQSEQCSCQLQNANYFCRTCGAGGTLEFKQSESGYVTLFKPGEMRLPAQTRERVNTLLEMSIQPGQRTRIKEQARDWGVKDSHGQLIIDKMLDMGQKMRERNGRYYKGEPEIIASLQSELDSARQQGCINAFLDMEELGFNVHKDTPTEILHTVLLGVVKYFWGQTVFVLSRAHRMSTLETRLGSLNISGLNIDSISEKYMCQYTGSLVGKHFKTLAQLMPFACYDLVEPDLLEVWLLLGRLTVLLWFTEIENIDLYIAEMQVIIDDFLLAAARCSPSIIVLKPKFHFLVHLPMYIQRFGPPILFATERFESFHGVFRAGSIHSNRQAPSCDIADYFVGLNRLKHICSGGYWKEGDSWVRASSCVREFVAGHKEFYTLLGLPIQSQPVAGSITLMPRHHLSIHKPSDWSEFTRGSHSFASCSPGPAFSHFFRILSALSQACDSIKTGSNILFQATKFGQVEALFGCALPSGTTKYYASVKMYSSLCQSKISYALQTFSMIALLKGSAPREPLLNAKSGRTQVELDLWYSTQIANGTY
;
A
#
# COMPACT_ATOMS: atom_id res chain seq x y z
N MET A 1 -67.39 -5.27 -56.33
CA MET A 1 -66.88 -5.46 -54.95
C MET A 1 -65.38 -5.65 -54.99
N ALA A 2 -64.68 -4.90 -54.12
CA ALA A 2 -63.32 -5.05 -53.59
C ALA A 2 -62.16 -5.44 -54.54
N ASN A 3 -61.20 -4.50 -54.62
CA ASN A 3 -60.11 -4.41 -55.58
C ASN A 3 -58.77 -4.91 -55.02
N ARG A 4 -57.93 -5.35 -55.97
CA ARG A 4 -56.55 -5.85 -55.87
C ARG A 4 -55.55 -4.87 -55.24
N VAL A 5 -54.49 -5.41 -54.61
CA VAL A 5 -53.16 -4.77 -54.54
C VAL A 5 -52.06 -5.81 -54.78
N SER A 6 -51.05 -5.38 -55.56
CA SER A 6 -49.88 -6.15 -56.02
C SER A 6 -48.57 -5.58 -55.46
N LYS A 7 -47.50 -6.38 -55.59
CA LYS A 7 -46.09 -6.03 -55.87
C LYS A 7 -45.12 -5.63 -54.74
N ARG A 8 -43.97 -6.34 -54.80
CA ARG A 8 -42.54 -5.91 -54.72
C ARG A 8 -41.92 -5.42 -53.40
N LEU A 9 -40.89 -6.17 -52.98
CA LEU A 9 -39.53 -5.75 -52.59
C LEU A 9 -39.29 -4.27 -52.21
N THR A 10 -38.97 -4.03 -50.93
CA THR A 10 -37.90 -3.12 -50.47
C THR A 10 -37.43 -3.51 -49.06
N LYS A 11 -36.10 -3.59 -48.86
CA LYS A 11 -35.45 -3.68 -47.55
C LYS A 11 -35.80 -2.44 -46.71
N LEU A 12 -36.30 -2.63 -45.49
CA LEU A 12 -36.37 -1.59 -44.46
C LEU A 12 -35.42 -1.97 -43.32
N SER A 13 -34.37 -1.18 -43.16
CA SER A 13 -33.43 -1.22 -42.04
C SER A 13 -33.96 -0.33 -40.90
N ASP A 14 -34.26 -0.91 -39.75
CA ASP A 14 -34.60 -0.14 -38.54
C ASP A 14 -33.36 0.51 -37.94
N GLY A 15 -33.14 1.79 -38.27
CA GLY A 15 -32.09 2.63 -37.69
C GLY A 15 -32.48 3.18 -36.32
N ILE A 16 -31.58 3.06 -35.32
CA ILE A 16 -31.72 3.70 -34.01
C ILE A 16 -31.46 5.21 -34.16
N TYR A 17 -32.47 6.04 -33.85
CA TYR A 17 -32.39 7.50 -33.90
C TYR A 17 -32.14 8.12 -32.51
N LEU A 18 -31.44 9.26 -32.48
CA LEU A 18 -31.20 10.10 -31.31
C LEU A 18 -31.89 11.46 -31.48
N TYR A 19 -32.21 12.11 -30.35
CA TYR A 19 -32.85 13.43 -30.31
C TYR A 19 -31.93 14.47 -29.67
N CYS A 20 -31.85 15.65 -30.27
CA CYS A 20 -31.05 16.75 -29.75
C CYS A 20 -31.88 17.66 -28.86
N THR A 21 -31.46 17.88 -27.61
CA THR A 21 -32.15 18.79 -26.67
C THR A 21 -31.83 20.27 -26.92
N VAL A 22 -30.86 20.58 -27.80
CA VAL A 22 -30.41 21.95 -28.14
C VAL A 22 -31.02 22.43 -29.45
N CYS A 23 -31.14 21.55 -30.44
CA CYS A 23 -31.72 21.84 -31.74
C CYS A 23 -33.18 21.42 -31.77
N THR A 24 -34.02 22.25 -32.34
CA THR A 24 -35.42 21.94 -32.64
C THR A 24 -35.68 22.09 -34.13
N ASP A 25 -36.61 21.31 -34.63
CA ASP A 25 -37.16 21.47 -35.96
C ASP A 25 -38.06 22.73 -36.05
N ALA A 26 -38.66 22.95 -37.22
CA ALA A 26 -39.52 24.10 -37.48
C ALA A 26 -40.78 24.14 -36.61
N LEU A 27 -41.16 23.00 -36.00
CA LEU A 27 -42.32 22.86 -35.13
C LEU A 27 -41.95 22.94 -33.63
N GLY A 28 -40.68 23.18 -33.31
CA GLY A 28 -40.21 23.28 -31.93
C GLY A 28 -39.84 21.95 -31.28
N ASN A 29 -39.92 20.82 -32.00
CA ASN A 29 -39.58 19.50 -31.46
C ASN A 29 -38.08 19.22 -31.53
N PRO A 30 -37.50 18.46 -30.59
CA PRO A 30 -36.09 18.05 -30.61
C PRO A 30 -35.66 17.46 -31.96
N THR A 31 -34.58 17.98 -32.55
CA THR A 31 -34.12 17.51 -33.86
C THR A 31 -33.68 16.04 -33.79
N LYS A 32 -34.31 15.19 -34.60
CA LYS A 32 -34.02 13.75 -34.73
C LYS A 32 -32.88 13.51 -35.73
N PHE A 33 -31.92 12.64 -35.39
CA PHE A 33 -30.81 12.26 -36.27
C PHE A 33 -30.36 10.81 -36.02
N ASP A 34 -29.78 10.14 -37.01
CA ASP A 34 -29.22 8.79 -36.88
C ASP A 34 -27.97 8.80 -35.97
N LYS A 35 -27.81 7.77 -35.12
CA LYS A 35 -26.61 7.56 -34.30
C LYS A 35 -25.29 7.70 -35.07
N LYS A 36 -25.21 7.24 -36.32
CA LYS A 36 -24.01 7.38 -37.18
C LYS A 36 -23.68 8.84 -37.51
N ASN A 37 -24.69 9.71 -37.52
CA ASN A 37 -24.55 11.13 -37.85
C ASN A 37 -24.43 12.05 -36.62
N ARG A 38 -24.29 11.49 -35.41
CA ARG A 38 -24.18 12.27 -34.16
C ARG A 38 -23.10 13.33 -34.20
N LEU A 39 -21.89 12.96 -34.62
CA LEU A 39 -20.76 13.89 -34.67
C LEU A 39 -20.99 14.99 -35.71
N ARG A 40 -21.59 14.66 -36.85
CA ARG A 40 -21.96 15.63 -37.89
C ARG A 40 -23.04 16.60 -37.40
N HIS A 41 -24.04 16.11 -36.66
CA HIS A 41 -25.08 16.97 -36.07
C HIS A 41 -24.50 17.95 -35.03
N ILE A 42 -23.68 17.46 -34.08
CA ILE A 42 -23.09 18.30 -33.02
C ILE A 42 -22.13 19.34 -33.62
N ARG A 43 -21.42 19.00 -34.70
CA ARG A 43 -20.53 19.93 -35.42
C ARG A 43 -21.26 20.87 -36.39
N SER A 44 -22.56 20.70 -36.60
CA SER A 44 -23.30 21.60 -37.49
C SER A 44 -23.33 23.03 -36.93
N THR A 45 -23.19 24.02 -37.82
CA THR A 45 -23.26 25.45 -37.49
C THR A 45 -24.56 25.79 -36.74
N LYS A 46 -25.68 25.18 -37.15
CA LYS A 46 -26.98 25.35 -36.47
C LYS A 46 -26.95 24.88 -35.00
N HIS A 47 -26.28 23.76 -34.70
CA HIS A 47 -26.16 23.26 -33.33
C HIS A 47 -25.25 24.13 -32.47
N GLN A 48 -24.08 24.49 -32.99
CA GLN A 48 -23.12 25.35 -32.28
C GLN A 48 -23.72 26.73 -31.99
N TRP A 49 -24.42 27.32 -32.96
CA TRP A 49 -25.09 28.62 -32.78
C TRP A 49 -26.18 28.56 -31.70
N ARG A 50 -27.06 27.54 -31.72
CA ARG A 50 -28.11 27.39 -30.69
C ARG A 50 -27.56 27.11 -29.30
N LYS A 51 -26.46 26.36 -29.22
CA LYS A 51 -25.76 26.12 -27.96
C LYS A 51 -25.22 27.44 -27.38
N ALA A 52 -24.53 28.22 -28.21
CA ALA A 52 -24.00 29.54 -27.81
C ALA A 52 -25.13 30.52 -27.43
N LEU A 53 -26.26 30.50 -28.13
CA LEU A 53 -27.42 31.32 -27.81
C LEU A 53 -28.01 30.98 -26.43
N ARG A 54 -28.18 29.67 -26.11
CA ARG A 54 -28.64 29.23 -24.80
C ARG A 54 -27.65 29.58 -23.68
N GLU A 55 -26.35 29.48 -23.92
CA GLU A 55 -25.33 29.91 -22.96
C GLU A 55 -25.36 31.43 -22.74
N LYS A 56 -25.58 32.23 -23.79
CA LYS A 56 -25.74 33.70 -23.68
C LYS A 56 -27.01 34.08 -22.90
N GLN A 57 -28.13 33.41 -23.16
CA GLN A 57 -29.38 33.61 -22.40
C GLN A 57 -29.22 33.23 -20.92
N ARG A 58 -28.52 32.13 -20.63
CA ARG A 58 -28.24 31.70 -19.26
C ARG A 58 -27.35 32.69 -18.50
N ARG A 59 -26.38 33.31 -19.19
CA ARG A 59 -25.53 34.40 -18.66
C ARG A 59 -26.28 35.73 -18.46
N GLN A 60 -27.32 36.00 -19.26
CA GLN A 60 -28.16 37.18 -19.09
C GLN A 60 -29.16 37.00 -17.93
N ALA A 61 -29.67 35.78 -17.71
CA ALA A 61 -30.53 35.46 -16.57
C ALA A 61 -29.81 35.55 -15.21
N THR A 62 -28.49 35.35 -15.17
CA THR A 62 -27.68 35.52 -13.94
C THR A 62 -27.35 36.98 -13.61
N LYS A 63 -27.65 37.94 -14.50
CA LYS A 63 -27.32 39.37 -14.33
C LYS A 63 -28.50 40.25 -13.87
N VAL A 64 -29.67 39.67 -13.58
CA VAL A 64 -30.83 40.43 -13.10
C VAL A 64 -31.25 39.93 -11.72
N ALA A 65 -30.50 40.38 -10.71
CA ALA A 65 -30.98 40.53 -9.32
C ALA A 65 -30.60 41.95 -8.88
N SER A 66 -31.62 42.72 -8.47
CA SER A 66 -31.66 44.18 -8.46
C SER A 66 -30.72 44.90 -7.47
N PRO A 67 -30.31 46.15 -7.75
CA PRO A 67 -29.49 47.00 -6.89
C PRO A 67 -30.33 47.81 -5.86
N ARG A 68 -29.71 48.14 -4.72
CA ARG A 68 -30.15 49.22 -3.81
C ARG A 68 -29.72 50.58 -4.39
N LEU A 69 -30.62 51.55 -4.32
CA LEU A 69 -30.36 52.96 -4.68
C LEU A 69 -29.36 53.61 -3.72
N ASP A 70 -28.44 54.41 -4.26
CA ASP A 70 -28.43 55.87 -4.09
C ASP A 70 -27.21 56.50 -4.80
N GLY A 71 -27.38 57.69 -5.38
CA GLY A 71 -26.28 58.59 -5.72
C GLY A 71 -26.13 58.95 -7.21
N VAL A 72 -26.74 60.06 -7.58
CA VAL A 72 -26.70 60.77 -8.87
C VAL A 72 -25.33 61.42 -9.13
N ILE A 73 -24.86 61.46 -10.39
CA ILE A 73 -24.36 62.63 -11.16
C ILE A 73 -23.73 62.18 -12.49
N GLU A 74 -23.83 63.05 -13.49
CA GLU A 74 -23.88 62.85 -14.94
C GLU A 74 -22.53 62.67 -15.68
N LYS A 75 -22.68 62.10 -16.89
CA LYS A 75 -21.86 61.97 -18.14
C LYS A 75 -20.82 63.08 -18.46
N PRO A 76 -19.90 62.95 -19.48
CA PRO A 76 -20.00 62.12 -20.71
C PRO A 76 -18.74 61.41 -21.26
N ASN A 77 -19.02 60.49 -22.19
CA ASN A 77 -18.19 59.75 -23.16
C ASN A 77 -17.43 60.70 -24.13
N PRO A 78 -16.37 60.30 -24.89
CA PRO A 78 -16.60 59.51 -26.14
C PRO A 78 -15.43 58.65 -26.73
N PHE A 79 -15.78 57.81 -27.74
CA PHE A 79 -14.96 57.24 -28.84
C PHE A 79 -13.97 56.08 -28.52
N THR A 80 -13.81 54.98 -29.26
CA THR A 80 -14.51 54.30 -30.37
C THR A 80 -13.93 52.87 -30.48
N THR A 81 -14.80 51.91 -30.78
CA THR A 81 -14.58 50.50 -31.19
C THR A 81 -14.12 50.38 -32.67
N PRO A 82 -14.12 49.20 -33.38
CA PRO A 82 -14.10 47.74 -33.05
C PRO A 82 -13.18 46.86 -33.96
N PHE A 83 -13.30 45.51 -33.78
CA PHE A 83 -13.09 44.34 -34.71
C PHE A 83 -11.83 43.47 -34.42
N SER A 84 -11.85 42.15 -34.13
CA SER A 84 -12.47 40.91 -34.71
C SER A 84 -11.95 40.61 -36.13
N VAL A 85 -11.42 39.45 -36.56
CA VAL A 85 -11.72 38.02 -36.29
C VAL A 85 -10.67 37.13 -37.02
N PHE A 86 -10.35 35.95 -36.44
CA PHE A 86 -9.84 34.65 -36.97
C PHE A 86 -8.64 34.53 -37.97
N GLU A 87 -7.58 33.84 -37.48
CA GLU A 87 -6.88 32.60 -37.94
C GLU A 87 -6.81 32.19 -39.44
N PRO A 88 -5.95 31.22 -39.84
CA PRO A 88 -4.51 30.97 -39.59
C PRO A 88 -3.78 30.59 -40.93
N ASP A 89 -2.44 30.43 -40.94
CA ASP A 89 -1.69 29.41 -41.72
C ASP A 89 -0.17 29.76 -41.83
N LEU A 90 0.67 28.74 -41.62
CA LEU A 90 2.10 28.68 -41.97
C LEU A 90 2.27 28.57 -43.50
N PRO A 91 3.36 29.05 -44.14
CA PRO A 91 4.48 28.13 -44.44
C PRO A 91 5.89 28.76 -44.70
N TYR A 92 6.92 27.94 -44.46
CA TYR A 92 8.08 27.63 -45.32
C TYR A 92 8.90 28.72 -46.09
N SER A 93 10.23 28.63 -45.90
CA SER A 93 11.35 28.77 -46.87
C SER A 93 12.17 30.06 -47.06
N ALA A 94 13.47 29.79 -47.28
CA ALA A 94 14.44 30.44 -48.19
C ALA A 94 15.41 31.53 -47.66
N TYR A 95 16.65 31.08 -47.40
CA TYR A 95 17.96 31.47 -47.98
C TYR A 95 18.34 32.93 -48.33
N HIS A 96 19.63 33.20 -48.04
CA HIS A 96 20.55 34.30 -48.45
C HIS A 96 20.38 35.66 -47.72
N ARG A 97 21.42 36.42 -47.33
CA ARG A 97 22.82 36.54 -47.81
C ARG A 97 23.68 37.40 -46.83
N SER A 98 24.98 37.08 -46.73
CA SER A 98 26.19 37.95 -46.53
C SER A 98 26.27 38.88 -45.29
N VAL A 99 27.39 39.03 -44.57
CA VAL A 99 28.70 39.57 -45.00
C VAL A 99 29.84 39.20 -44.01
N SER A 100 30.95 38.69 -44.57
CA SER A 100 32.42 38.84 -44.32
C SER A 100 33.07 39.02 -42.94
N THR A 101 34.13 38.22 -42.68
CA THR A 101 35.60 38.55 -42.60
C THR A 101 36.32 37.36 -41.92
N GLU A 102 37.12 36.53 -42.63
CA GLU A 102 38.53 36.62 -43.08
C GLU A 102 39.52 35.82 -42.20
N SER A 103 40.54 35.25 -42.88
CA SER A 103 41.78 34.57 -42.44
C SER A 103 41.83 33.02 -42.32
N ASP A 104 42.10 32.40 -43.48
CA ASP A 104 43.36 31.70 -43.89
C ASP A 104 43.84 30.31 -43.38
N SER A 105 44.36 29.59 -44.40
CA SER A 105 45.25 28.41 -44.49
C SER A 105 44.61 27.01 -44.43
N GLU A 106 44.34 26.36 -45.58
CA GLU A 106 45.23 25.59 -46.49
C GLU A 106 45.62 24.18 -46.00
N TYR A 107 44.99 23.13 -46.57
CA TYR A 107 45.68 22.10 -47.38
C TYR A 107 44.67 21.19 -48.11
N ASP A 108 45.12 20.69 -49.25
CA ASP A 108 44.40 20.34 -50.48
C ASP A 108 44.31 18.81 -50.75
N SER A 109 43.57 18.47 -51.80
CA SER A 109 43.31 17.20 -52.53
C SER A 109 42.09 16.40 -52.04
N GLY A 110 40.99 16.20 -52.81
CA GLY A 110 40.79 16.00 -54.27
C GLY A 110 40.72 14.49 -54.57
N ALA A 111 39.77 13.86 -55.28
CA ALA A 111 38.64 14.28 -56.11
C ALA A 111 37.73 13.04 -56.40
N GLU A 112 36.47 13.31 -56.82
CA GLU A 112 35.59 12.54 -57.73
C GLU A 112 35.15 11.09 -57.40
N LEU A 113 34.09 10.50 -57.97
CA LEU A 113 32.73 10.86 -58.40
C LEU A 113 32.14 9.52 -58.90
N ALA A 114 30.97 9.13 -58.39
CA ALA A 114 29.96 8.24 -58.97
C ALA A 114 30.34 6.80 -59.46
N ASN A 115 29.81 5.76 -58.81
CA ASN A 115 28.52 5.14 -59.17
C ASN A 115 28.26 3.79 -58.46
N ARG A 116 27.05 3.68 -57.89
CA ARG A 116 26.11 2.53 -57.96
C ARG A 116 26.61 1.12 -57.58
N LEU A 117 26.20 0.65 -56.39
CA LEU A 117 25.19 -0.41 -56.17
C LEU A 117 25.47 -1.19 -54.87
N GLY A 118 24.58 -1.02 -53.90
CA GLY A 118 24.14 -2.10 -53.00
C GLY A 118 25.06 -2.53 -51.86
N SER A 119 24.79 -2.04 -50.65
CA SER A 119 24.88 -2.88 -49.44
C SER A 119 24.28 -2.20 -48.22
N GLY A 120 23.31 -2.88 -47.61
CA GLY A 120 23.17 -2.95 -46.15
C GLY A 120 22.71 -1.69 -45.43
N GLY A 121 21.39 -1.55 -45.28
CA GLY A 121 20.80 -0.60 -44.34
C GLY A 121 21.34 -0.83 -42.92
N SER A 122 22.02 0.18 -42.40
CA SER A 122 22.23 0.34 -40.97
C SER A 122 20.86 0.54 -40.34
N ARG A 123 20.39 -0.46 -39.60
CA ARG A 123 19.17 -0.35 -38.78
C ARG A 123 19.49 0.66 -37.68
N HIS A 124 19.03 1.90 -37.85
CA HIS A 124 18.74 2.75 -36.70
C HIS A 124 17.74 1.99 -35.82
N PHE A 125 18.19 1.55 -34.64
CA PHE A 125 17.31 1.11 -33.57
C PHE A 125 16.54 2.36 -33.13
N ASP A 126 15.35 2.57 -33.69
CA ASP A 126 14.42 3.55 -33.15
C ASP A 126 14.08 3.14 -31.71
N ASP A 127 14.33 4.04 -30.76
CA ASP A 127 14.04 3.82 -29.36
C ASP A 127 12.53 3.52 -29.15
N LEU A 128 12.24 2.26 -28.85
CA LEU A 128 10.88 1.74 -28.70
C LEU A 128 10.07 2.49 -27.63
N PHE A 129 10.75 3.06 -26.62
CA PHE A 129 10.08 3.80 -25.57
C PHE A 129 9.57 5.16 -26.05
N THR A 130 10.39 5.91 -26.79
CA THR A 130 9.97 7.19 -27.39
C THR A 130 8.81 6.95 -28.37
N ALA A 131 8.90 5.93 -29.23
CA ALA A 131 7.85 5.56 -30.17
C ALA A 131 6.52 5.15 -29.49
N ALA A 132 6.59 4.47 -28.33
CA ALA A 132 5.40 4.10 -27.56
C ALA A 132 4.79 5.29 -26.78
N SER A 133 5.62 6.22 -26.31
CA SER A 133 5.20 7.38 -25.51
C SER A 133 4.41 8.43 -26.32
N GLU A 134 4.74 8.62 -27.61
CA GLU A 134 4.10 9.60 -28.48
C GLU A 134 2.60 9.33 -28.75
N ARG A 135 2.13 8.08 -28.59
CA ARG A 135 0.71 7.71 -28.79
C ARG A 135 -0.11 7.56 -27.50
N GLN A 136 0.52 7.63 -26.33
CA GLN A 136 -0.18 7.51 -25.04
C GLN A 136 -0.60 8.85 -24.43
N GLN A 137 -0.46 9.98 -25.13
CA GLN A 137 -0.99 11.26 -24.66
C GLN A 137 -2.54 11.24 -24.65
N PRO A 138 -3.19 11.37 -23.47
CA PRO A 138 -4.60 11.73 -23.42
C PRO A 138 -4.75 13.17 -23.93
N PRO A 139 -5.91 13.56 -24.49
CA PRO A 139 -6.15 14.95 -24.85
C PRO A 139 -5.98 15.84 -23.60
N ALA A 140 -5.20 16.90 -23.75
CA ALA A 140 -4.95 17.91 -22.73
C ALA A 140 -6.28 18.42 -22.14
N ALA A 141 -6.50 18.14 -20.85
CA ALA A 141 -7.57 18.78 -20.11
C ALA A 141 -7.18 20.26 -19.93
N ALA A 142 -7.82 21.11 -20.73
CA ALA A 142 -7.71 22.55 -20.58
C ALA A 142 -8.19 22.94 -19.18
N SER A 143 -7.28 23.55 -18.41
CA SER A 143 -7.60 24.40 -17.29
C SER A 143 -8.55 25.50 -17.76
N ARG A 144 -9.80 25.45 -17.30
CA ARG A 144 -10.68 26.63 -17.29
C ARG A 144 -11.34 26.72 -15.94
N ASP A 145 -10.90 27.74 -15.21
CA ASP A 145 -11.62 28.37 -14.11
C ASP A 145 -13.04 28.73 -14.54
N GLY A 146 -13.96 28.46 -13.62
CA GLY A 146 -15.37 28.73 -13.77
C GLY A 146 -16.06 28.39 -12.45
N PHE A 147 -15.83 29.23 -11.45
CA PHE A 147 -16.61 29.27 -10.22
C PHE A 147 -18.11 29.29 -10.53
N SER A 148 -18.86 28.47 -9.81
CA SER A 148 -20.31 28.54 -9.65
C SER A 148 -20.55 28.26 -8.18
N GLU A 149 -20.76 29.33 -7.41
CA GLU A 149 -21.35 29.26 -6.07
C GLU A 149 -22.73 28.61 -6.17
N ASP A 150 -22.90 27.46 -5.56
CA ASP A 150 -24.20 27.02 -5.04
C ASP A 150 -24.05 26.96 -3.52
N THR A 151 -24.15 28.12 -2.89
CA THR A 151 -24.44 28.26 -1.47
C THR A 151 -25.91 27.94 -1.24
N GLU A 152 -26.23 26.70 -0.88
CA GLU A 152 -27.42 26.46 -0.05
C GLU A 152 -27.00 26.63 1.41
N THR A 153 -27.09 27.88 1.86
CA THR A 153 -27.20 28.23 3.27
C THR A 153 -28.55 27.72 3.77
N ASP A 154 -28.55 26.65 4.56
CA ASP A 154 -29.71 26.33 5.40
C ASP A 154 -29.40 26.81 6.83
N SER A 155 -29.59 28.11 7.01
CA SER A 155 -29.71 28.74 8.33
C SER A 155 -31.18 28.69 8.72
N THR A 156 -31.56 27.73 9.56
CA THR A 156 -32.78 27.83 10.36
C THR A 156 -32.46 27.50 11.82
N SER A 157 -32.51 28.57 12.60
CA SER A 157 -32.62 28.58 14.05
C SER A 157 -33.88 27.86 14.52
N HIS A 158 -33.79 27.29 15.72
CA HIS A 158 -34.87 26.86 16.61
C HIS A 158 -36.29 27.36 16.28
N SER A 159 -37.23 26.43 16.08
CA SER A 159 -38.29 26.09 17.04
C SER A 159 -39.36 25.26 16.34
N ASP A 160 -39.48 23.97 16.65
CA ASP A 160 -40.71 23.22 16.38
C ASP A 160 -41.00 22.34 17.61
N ILE A 161 -41.91 22.85 18.43
CA ILE A 161 -42.73 22.10 19.36
C ILE A 161 -43.88 21.56 18.51
N GLU A 162 -43.92 20.24 18.26
CA GLU A 162 -45.17 19.55 17.94
C GLU A 162 -45.17 18.12 18.54
N ASN A 163 -45.93 18.00 19.62
CA ASN A 163 -46.91 16.97 19.96
C ASN A 163 -46.65 15.49 19.58
N GLY A 164 -46.39 14.70 20.62
CA GLY A 164 -47.38 13.74 21.15
C GLY A 164 -47.91 12.64 20.21
N ASP A 165 -47.44 11.42 20.48
CA ASP A 165 -48.17 10.14 20.45
C ASP A 165 -49.08 9.79 19.26
N ALA A 166 -48.66 8.79 18.47
CA ALA A 166 -49.51 7.67 18.04
C ALA A 166 -48.75 6.65 17.18
N TYR A 167 -47.82 5.87 17.76
CA TYR A 167 -47.51 4.51 17.25
C TYR A 167 -47.05 3.63 18.43
N SER A 168 -48.00 3.37 19.33
CA SER A 168 -47.89 2.28 20.31
C SER A 168 -48.57 1.05 19.71
N LEU A 169 -47.80 0.23 18.98
CA LEU A 169 -48.16 -1.17 18.78
C LEU A 169 -47.42 -1.98 19.84
N ARG A 170 -48.14 -2.22 20.95
CA ARG A 170 -47.76 -3.19 21.97
C ARG A 170 -47.76 -4.58 21.35
N PHE A 171 -46.58 -5.16 21.18
CA PHE A 171 -46.40 -6.60 21.19
C PHE A 171 -45.54 -6.94 22.42
N ASP A 172 -46.15 -6.86 23.58
CA ASP A 172 -45.64 -7.53 24.77
C ASP A 172 -46.05 -9.00 24.72
N GLN A 173 -45.06 -9.87 24.95
CA GLN A 173 -45.11 -11.22 25.53
C GLN A 173 -44.33 -12.25 24.72
N TYR A 174 -43.02 -12.31 24.98
CA TYR A 174 -42.37 -13.59 25.24
C TYR A 174 -41.02 -13.36 25.95
N ASN A 175 -40.97 -13.73 27.24
CA ASN A 175 -39.77 -13.81 28.06
C ASN A 175 -39.23 -15.25 27.95
N PRO A 176 -38.10 -15.53 27.28
CA PRO A 176 -37.46 -16.83 27.39
C PRO A 176 -36.68 -16.85 28.70
N ALA A 177 -37.17 -17.62 29.66
CA ALA A 177 -36.37 -18.10 30.77
C ALA A 177 -35.16 -18.89 30.21
N SER A 178 -33.99 -18.24 30.13
CA SER A 178 -32.65 -18.85 30.11
C SER A 178 -31.56 -17.78 30.11
N GLY A 179 -31.11 -17.40 31.31
CA GLY A 179 -29.85 -16.69 31.56
C GLY A 179 -29.83 -15.19 31.21
N HIS A 180 -29.73 -14.32 32.21
CA HIS A 180 -29.30 -12.93 32.01
C HIS A 180 -27.85 -12.92 31.47
N CYS A 181 -27.72 -12.93 30.14
CA CYS A 181 -26.45 -12.75 29.46
C CYS A 181 -26.12 -11.26 29.45
N ASP A 182 -25.07 -10.87 30.17
CA ASP A 182 -24.60 -9.49 30.26
C ASP A 182 -23.99 -9.04 28.93
N TRP A 183 -24.50 -7.95 28.35
CA TRP A 183 -24.00 -7.34 27.11
C TRP A 183 -23.17 -6.08 27.38
N TYR A 184 -22.57 -5.98 28.57
CA TYR A 184 -21.63 -4.92 28.90
C TYR A 184 -20.53 -4.80 27.83
N PRO A 185 -20.25 -3.57 27.34
CA PRO A 185 -20.76 -2.26 27.80
C PRO A 185 -22.01 -1.69 27.07
N TRP A 186 -22.62 -2.41 26.14
CA TRP A 186 -23.75 -1.91 25.34
C TRP A 186 -25.10 -1.94 26.07
N GLY A 187 -25.22 -2.74 27.13
CA GLY A 187 -26.43 -2.86 27.96
C GLY A 187 -27.52 -3.78 27.40
N SER A 188 -27.52 -4.03 26.09
CA SER A 188 -28.36 -5.06 25.46
C SER A 188 -27.75 -5.62 24.17
N LYS A 189 -28.17 -6.84 23.79
CA LYS A 189 -27.80 -7.47 22.51
C LYS A 189 -28.20 -6.61 21.32
N SER A 190 -29.40 -6.04 21.33
CA SER A 190 -29.94 -5.26 20.21
C SER A 190 -29.15 -3.98 19.96
N ILE A 191 -28.71 -3.29 21.02
CA ILE A 191 -27.83 -2.11 20.91
C ILE A 191 -26.46 -2.52 20.39
N PHE A 192 -25.89 -3.62 20.89
CA PHE A 192 -24.60 -4.15 20.41
C PHE A 192 -24.63 -4.48 18.91
N LEU A 193 -25.62 -5.28 18.46
CA LEU A 193 -25.73 -5.67 17.05
C LEU A 193 -25.98 -4.47 16.13
N ALA A 194 -26.83 -3.53 16.57
CA ALA A 194 -27.07 -2.31 15.82
C ALA A 194 -25.82 -1.42 15.76
N ASP A 195 -25.03 -1.31 16.83
CA ASP A 195 -23.78 -0.55 16.80
C ASP A 195 -22.76 -1.21 15.87
N GLN A 196 -22.59 -2.53 15.96
CA GLN A 196 -21.65 -3.28 15.12
C GLN A 196 -21.97 -3.17 13.63
N LEU A 197 -23.26 -3.27 13.25
CA LEU A 197 -23.69 -3.12 11.86
C LEU A 197 -23.44 -1.70 11.34
N MET A 198 -23.71 -0.68 12.17
CA MET A 198 -23.70 0.73 11.75
C MET A 198 -22.32 1.39 11.85
N ASN A 199 -21.41 0.82 12.64
CA ASN A 199 -19.99 1.18 12.75
C ASN A 199 -19.07 0.07 12.19
N SER A 200 -19.49 -0.63 11.15
CA SER A 200 -18.60 -1.55 10.45
C SER A 200 -17.63 -0.78 9.52
N LEU A 201 -16.51 -1.43 9.17
CA LEU A 201 -15.47 -0.82 8.33
C LEU A 201 -15.96 -0.50 6.91
N ARG A 202 -16.73 -1.42 6.31
CA ARG A 202 -17.09 -1.35 4.87
C ARG A 202 -18.58 -1.10 4.62
N THR A 203 -19.40 -1.06 5.67
CA THR A 203 -20.85 -0.77 5.56
C THR A 203 -21.25 0.38 6.49
N LYS A 204 -20.76 1.59 6.22
CA LYS A 204 -21.23 2.79 6.94
C LYS A 204 -22.63 3.19 6.45
N PHE A 205 -23.55 3.41 7.39
CA PHE A 205 -24.91 3.83 7.11
C PHE A 205 -25.06 5.35 7.30
N GLY A 206 -25.70 6.03 6.34
CA GLY A 206 -26.21 7.38 6.51
C GLY A 206 -27.43 7.40 7.43
N ARG A 207 -27.80 8.59 7.95
CA ARG A 207 -28.93 8.78 8.89
C ARG A 207 -30.23 8.12 8.41
N ARG A 208 -30.58 8.28 7.13
CA ARG A 208 -31.79 7.67 6.53
C ARG A 208 -31.70 6.15 6.47
N GLN A 209 -30.53 5.61 6.12
CA GLN A 209 -30.30 4.16 6.04
C GLN A 209 -30.34 3.51 7.43
N MET A 210 -29.77 4.16 8.45
CA MET A 210 -29.87 3.69 9.84
C MET A 210 -31.34 3.59 10.29
N ARG A 211 -32.15 4.63 10.02
CA ARG A 211 -33.58 4.63 10.36
C ARG A 211 -34.35 3.53 9.62
N ALA A 212 -34.09 3.36 8.32
CA ALA A 212 -34.73 2.34 7.51
C ALA A 212 -34.38 0.92 7.98
N ALA A 213 -33.11 0.65 8.29
CA ALA A 213 -32.68 -0.66 8.80
C ALA A 213 -33.31 -0.98 10.16
N LEU A 214 -33.38 0.00 11.08
CA LEU A 214 -34.07 -0.17 12.36
C LEU A 214 -35.57 -0.37 12.19
N ALA A 215 -36.21 0.30 11.22
CA ALA A 215 -37.62 0.08 10.91
C ALA A 215 -37.85 -1.33 10.34
N TYR A 216 -37.05 -1.75 9.35
CA TYR A 216 -37.08 -3.10 8.80
C TYR A 216 -36.94 -4.18 9.88
N ALA A 217 -36.00 -4.00 10.82
CA ALA A 217 -35.81 -4.93 11.93
C ALA A 217 -37.05 -5.02 12.85
N ARG A 218 -37.82 -3.93 13.01
CA ARG A 218 -39.09 -3.96 13.76
C ARG A 218 -40.19 -4.67 12.98
N GLU A 219 -40.36 -4.34 11.72
CA GLU A 219 -41.41 -4.92 10.85
C GLU A 219 -41.22 -6.42 10.61
N THR A 220 -39.98 -6.92 10.69
CA THR A 220 -39.66 -8.34 10.57
C THR A 220 -39.76 -9.11 11.90
N GLY A 221 -40.28 -8.50 12.96
CA GLY A 221 -40.51 -9.14 14.26
C GLY A 221 -39.31 -9.11 15.22
N GLY A 222 -38.31 -8.26 14.98
CA GLY A 222 -37.19 -8.06 15.88
C GLY A 222 -37.63 -7.48 17.23
N ARG A 223 -37.10 -8.05 18.32
CA ARG A 223 -37.39 -7.61 19.70
C ARG A 223 -36.36 -6.61 20.21
N ASP A 224 -36.79 -5.71 21.10
CA ASP A 224 -35.95 -4.72 21.77
C ASP A 224 -35.12 -3.82 20.82
N ILE A 225 -35.64 -3.53 19.62
CA ILE A 225 -34.91 -2.76 18.61
C ILE A 225 -34.78 -1.28 19.03
N PRO A 226 -33.55 -0.77 19.25
CA PRO A 226 -33.36 0.57 19.77
C PRO A 226 -33.89 1.64 18.82
N SER A 227 -34.48 2.71 19.36
CA SER A 227 -34.78 3.90 18.57
C SER A 227 -33.48 4.49 18.01
N TYR A 228 -33.55 5.23 16.89
CA TYR A 228 -32.39 5.93 16.36
C TYR A 228 -31.72 6.82 17.41
N LYS A 229 -32.52 7.53 18.23
CA LYS A 229 -32.03 8.40 19.31
C LYS A 229 -31.30 7.59 20.39
N THR A 230 -31.88 6.46 20.80
CA THR A 230 -31.28 5.54 21.79
C THR A 230 -29.95 4.99 21.29
N LEU A 231 -29.89 4.53 20.04
CA LEU A 231 -28.66 4.04 19.43
C LEU A 231 -27.59 5.13 19.37
N ARG A 232 -27.93 6.35 18.95
CA ARG A 232 -26.97 7.47 18.91
C ARG A 232 -26.45 7.86 20.30
N LYS A 233 -27.30 7.82 21.32
CA LYS A 233 -26.89 8.05 22.71
C LYS A 233 -25.95 6.95 23.21
N ALA A 234 -26.25 5.69 22.91
CA ALA A 234 -25.36 4.57 23.22
C ALA A 234 -24.02 4.71 22.49
N GLN A 235 -24.01 5.00 21.19
CA GLN A 235 -22.79 5.25 20.40
C GLN A 235 -21.94 6.41 20.95
N ALA A 236 -22.59 7.48 21.42
CA ALA A 236 -21.89 8.60 22.05
C ALA A 236 -21.24 8.21 23.38
N ARG A 237 -21.98 7.49 24.25
CA ARG A 237 -21.42 6.92 25.49
C ARG A 237 -20.24 6.00 25.18
N MET A 238 -20.43 5.10 24.24
CA MET A 238 -19.42 4.13 23.82
C MET A 238 -18.16 4.81 23.30
N ARG A 239 -18.24 5.89 22.49
CA ARG A 239 -17.05 6.61 22.01
C ARG A 239 -16.11 7.06 23.13
N ASN A 240 -16.65 7.40 24.30
CA ASN A 240 -15.85 7.90 25.40
C ASN A 240 -15.32 6.80 26.34
N ILE A 241 -15.72 5.54 26.15
CA ILE A 241 -15.33 4.44 27.06
C ILE A 241 -13.81 4.18 27.05
N LEU A 242 -13.14 4.44 25.93
CA LEU A 242 -11.69 4.29 25.78
C LEU A 242 -10.94 5.63 25.91
N GLY A 243 -11.64 6.71 26.29
CA GLY A 243 -11.16 8.08 26.13
C GLY A 243 -11.24 8.59 24.68
N ASN A 244 -11.12 9.90 24.49
CA ASN A 244 -11.08 10.53 23.17
C ASN A 244 -9.62 10.81 22.75
N PRO A 245 -9.06 10.08 21.78
CA PRO A 245 -7.69 10.31 21.32
C PRO A 245 -7.58 11.45 20.30
N THR A 246 -8.70 12.04 19.86
CA THR A 246 -8.71 13.09 18.84
C THR A 246 -8.22 14.42 19.42
N VAL A 247 -7.16 14.97 18.82
CA VAL A 247 -6.62 16.29 19.12
C VAL A 247 -6.76 17.23 17.93
N ARG A 248 -7.04 18.51 18.21
CA ARG A 248 -7.04 19.58 17.20
C ARG A 248 -5.63 20.14 17.06
N LYS A 249 -5.14 20.22 15.83
CA LYS A 249 -3.85 20.81 15.47
C LYS A 249 -4.06 22.00 14.51
N VAL A 250 -3.15 22.95 14.55
CA VAL A 250 -3.09 24.10 13.64
C VAL A 250 -1.68 24.14 13.09
N SER A 251 -1.52 24.07 11.77
CA SER A 251 -0.21 24.21 11.14
C SER A 251 0.25 25.66 11.12
N TYR A 252 1.53 25.89 10.82
CA TYR A 252 2.10 27.21 10.55
C TYR A 252 1.28 28.03 9.54
N ALA A 253 0.81 27.39 8.46
CA ALA A 253 0.02 28.06 7.43
C ALA A 253 -1.43 28.38 7.88
N GLY A 254 -1.77 28.12 9.15
CA GLY A 254 -3.10 28.31 9.72
C GLY A 254 -4.08 27.18 9.38
N ASN A 255 -3.62 26.09 8.77
CA ASN A 255 -4.48 24.97 8.41
C ASN A 255 -4.89 24.19 9.66
N VAL A 256 -6.20 24.08 9.89
CA VAL A 256 -6.75 23.32 11.01
C VAL A 256 -7.01 21.88 10.58
N TYR A 257 -6.50 20.93 11.36
CA TYR A 257 -6.77 19.51 11.16
C TYR A 257 -6.91 18.78 12.50
N TYR A 258 -7.45 17.56 12.44
CA TYR A 258 -7.69 16.72 13.62
C TYR A 258 -6.92 15.41 13.46
N MET A 259 -6.33 14.96 14.55
CA MET A 259 -5.46 13.80 14.60
C MET A 259 -5.89 12.89 15.75
N ASN A 260 -6.04 11.59 15.48
CA ASN A 260 -6.07 10.58 16.52
C ASN A 260 -4.63 10.27 16.93
N ARG A 261 -4.30 10.45 18.21
CA ARG A 261 -2.95 10.16 18.73
C ARG A 261 -2.47 8.76 18.35
N VAL A 262 -1.24 8.67 17.84
CA VAL A 262 -0.60 7.43 17.39
C VAL A 262 -0.45 6.48 18.56
N THR A 263 0.08 7.01 19.66
CA THR A 263 0.38 6.29 20.88
C THR A 263 -0.86 5.70 21.56
N SER A 264 -2.00 6.39 21.52
CA SER A 264 -3.28 5.84 22.00
C SER A 264 -3.71 4.61 21.19
N GLY A 265 -3.41 4.59 19.89
CA GLY A 265 -3.62 3.42 19.04
C GLY A 265 -2.70 2.25 19.43
N LEU A 266 -1.42 2.52 19.68
CA LEU A 266 -0.45 1.50 20.11
C LEU A 266 -0.81 0.90 21.47
N ALA A 267 -1.30 1.71 22.41
CA ALA A 267 -1.80 1.25 23.71
C ALA A 267 -2.98 0.28 23.55
N GLN A 268 -3.89 0.56 22.61
CA GLN A 268 -4.97 -0.37 22.28
C GLN A 268 -4.45 -1.66 21.66
N ASP A 269 -3.46 -1.60 20.76
CA ASP A 269 -2.87 -2.82 20.18
C ASP A 269 -2.29 -3.73 21.27
N LEU A 270 -1.58 -3.15 22.24
CA LEU A 270 -0.96 -3.88 23.35
C LEU A 270 -2.01 -4.48 24.31
N ALA A 271 -3.07 -3.73 24.59
CA ALA A 271 -4.16 -4.17 25.45
C ALA A 271 -5.13 -5.15 24.77
N ASN A 272 -4.82 -5.62 23.56
CA ASN A 272 -5.69 -6.47 22.76
C ASN A 272 -5.13 -7.90 22.62
N PRO A 273 -5.82 -8.93 23.15
CA PRO A 273 -5.30 -10.30 23.14
C PRO A 273 -5.20 -10.89 21.72
N LEU A 274 -5.91 -10.33 20.74
CA LEU A 274 -5.79 -10.73 19.34
C LEU A 274 -4.44 -10.32 18.74
N LEU A 275 -3.89 -9.18 19.17
CA LEU A 275 -2.67 -8.59 18.62
C LEU A 275 -1.44 -8.84 19.51
N ARG A 276 -1.57 -8.72 20.84
CA ARG A 276 -0.46 -8.74 21.78
C ARG A 276 0.43 -9.99 21.67
N LYS A 277 -0.17 -11.17 21.50
CA LYS A 277 0.54 -12.45 21.32
C LYS A 277 1.44 -12.53 20.08
N HIS A 278 1.27 -11.59 19.14
CA HIS A 278 2.05 -11.49 17.90
C HIS A 278 3.13 -10.42 17.99
N MET A 279 3.33 -9.78 19.14
CA MET A 279 4.26 -8.68 19.30
C MET A 279 5.67 -9.11 19.71
N SER A 280 6.69 -8.45 19.17
CA SER A 280 8.07 -8.47 19.66
C SER A 280 8.60 -7.05 19.82
N PHE A 281 9.00 -6.69 21.05
CA PHE A 281 9.52 -5.35 21.37
C PHE A 281 11.05 -5.25 21.24
N TYR A 282 11.71 -6.35 20.92
CA TYR A 282 13.16 -6.43 20.83
C TYR A 282 13.58 -6.84 19.42
N PRO A 283 14.66 -6.25 18.87
CA PRO A 283 15.31 -6.76 17.67
C PRO A 283 15.65 -8.25 17.84
N HIS A 284 15.52 -9.04 16.78
CA HIS A 284 15.85 -10.47 16.80
C HIS A 284 16.85 -10.77 15.69
N TYR A 285 18.05 -11.15 16.08
CA TYR A 285 19.06 -11.67 15.17
C TYR A 285 18.85 -13.18 15.01
N ASP A 286 18.29 -13.58 13.88
CA ASP A 286 18.03 -14.99 13.51
C ASP A 286 19.03 -15.48 12.47
N ASP A 287 20.31 -15.24 12.74
CA ASP A 287 21.43 -15.49 11.84
C ASP A 287 21.21 -14.86 10.45
N ASN A 288 20.97 -15.68 9.43
CA ASN A 288 20.74 -15.22 8.06
C ASN A 288 19.25 -15.25 7.64
N ARG A 289 18.33 -15.59 8.54
CA ARG A 289 16.90 -15.68 8.24
C ARG A 289 16.15 -14.38 8.54
N MET A 290 15.28 -13.95 7.63
CA MET A 290 14.46 -12.74 7.79
C MET A 290 13.01 -12.97 7.35
N SER A 291 12.05 -12.71 8.24
CA SER A 291 10.61 -12.74 7.92
C SER A 291 9.83 -11.57 8.53
N GLN A 292 10.44 -10.85 9.48
CA GLN A 292 9.80 -9.81 10.28
C GLN A 292 10.63 -8.53 10.28
N ILE A 293 10.00 -7.38 10.57
CA ILE A 293 10.69 -6.07 10.57
C ILE A 293 11.81 -6.01 11.62
N TRP A 294 11.62 -6.64 12.77
CA TRP A 294 12.61 -6.67 13.84
C TRP A 294 13.81 -7.60 13.56
N HIS A 295 13.80 -8.34 12.46
CA HIS A 295 15.02 -9.01 11.94
C HIS A 295 15.90 -8.05 11.13
N GLY A 296 15.35 -6.91 10.73
CA GLY A 296 15.99 -5.91 9.88
C GLY A 296 17.21 -5.24 10.53
N GLY A 297 18.22 -4.95 9.70
CA GLY A 297 19.39 -4.16 10.07
C GLY A 297 19.04 -2.79 10.67
N LYS A 298 17.89 -2.21 10.30
CA LYS A 298 17.37 -0.97 10.88
C LYS A 298 17.28 -1.06 12.39
N LEU A 299 16.61 -2.08 12.91
CA LEU A 299 16.39 -2.27 14.35
C LEU A 299 17.62 -2.90 15.03
N LEU A 300 18.33 -3.78 14.32
CA LEU A 300 19.52 -4.44 14.86
C LEU A 300 20.72 -3.51 15.02
N LYS A 301 20.87 -2.49 14.16
CA LYS A 301 22.08 -1.65 14.08
C LYS A 301 21.79 -0.16 14.05
N ASP A 302 20.89 0.31 13.20
CA ASP A 302 20.85 1.74 12.83
C ASP A 302 20.03 2.65 13.75
N VAL A 303 18.94 2.14 14.33
CA VAL A 303 18.16 2.92 15.31
C VAL A 303 19.06 3.19 16.53
N PRO A 304 19.15 4.44 17.02
CA PRO A 304 19.93 4.75 18.22
C PRO A 304 19.46 3.96 19.45
N ASP A 305 20.41 3.60 20.31
CA ASP A 305 20.16 2.75 21.49
C ASP A 305 19.09 3.33 22.43
N HIS A 306 19.09 4.65 22.63
CA HIS A 306 18.13 5.33 23.52
C HIS A 306 16.69 5.30 23.01
N VAL A 307 16.49 5.05 21.70
CA VAL A 307 15.17 4.96 21.06
C VAL A 307 14.55 3.58 21.30
N LEU A 308 15.36 2.52 21.31
CA LEU A 308 14.91 1.14 21.47
C LEU A 308 14.37 0.88 22.89
N THR A 309 13.76 -0.29 23.08
CA THR A 309 13.21 -0.72 24.38
C THR A 309 14.32 -0.62 25.43
N PRO A 310 14.17 0.18 26.51
CA PRO A 310 15.29 0.56 27.37
C PRO A 310 15.57 -0.45 28.48
N MET A 311 14.67 -1.38 28.76
CA MET A 311 14.80 -2.28 29.91
C MET A 311 14.35 -3.70 29.63
N ILE A 312 14.81 -4.62 30.47
CA ILE A 312 14.34 -6.00 30.55
C ILE A 312 14.11 -6.40 32.01
N GLN A 313 13.26 -7.39 32.24
CA GLN A 313 13.14 -8.09 33.51
C GLN A 313 13.84 -9.45 33.40
N HIS A 314 14.74 -9.75 34.34
CA HIS A 314 15.45 -11.02 34.41
C HIS A 314 15.75 -11.37 35.87
N ASN A 315 15.48 -12.62 36.29
CA ASN A 315 15.68 -13.11 37.66
C ASN A 315 15.10 -12.15 38.73
N ASN A 316 13.85 -11.70 38.53
CA ASN A 316 13.14 -10.75 39.41
C ASN A 316 13.84 -9.39 39.61
N GLN A 317 14.80 -9.05 38.76
CA GLN A 317 15.47 -7.75 38.73
C GLN A 317 15.18 -7.03 37.41
N ILE A 318 15.15 -5.70 37.48
CA ILE A 318 14.98 -4.83 36.31
C ILE A 318 16.34 -4.29 35.91
N TYR A 319 16.74 -4.53 34.66
CA TYR A 319 17.97 -4.01 34.08
C TYR A 319 17.61 -2.95 33.04
N TYR A 320 18.19 -1.75 33.17
CA TYR A 320 18.10 -0.71 32.15
C TYR A 320 19.41 -0.65 31.35
N VAL A 321 19.29 -0.23 30.09
CA VAL A 321 20.46 0.21 29.31
C VAL A 321 21.13 1.40 30.00
N GLY A 322 22.43 1.56 29.80
CA GLY A 322 23.21 2.65 30.40
C GLY A 322 23.46 2.48 31.90
N GLU A 323 23.12 1.35 32.52
CA GLU A 323 23.40 1.07 33.93
C GLU A 323 24.43 -0.04 34.12
N LEU A 324 25.32 0.11 35.10
CA LEU A 324 26.31 -0.93 35.42
C LEU A 324 25.63 -2.23 35.86
N VAL A 325 26.08 -3.34 35.29
CA VAL A 325 25.61 -4.70 35.60
C VAL A 325 26.76 -5.57 36.08
N GLN A 326 26.56 -6.25 37.19
CA GLN A 326 27.45 -7.33 37.63
C GLN A 326 27.11 -8.62 36.90
N ARG A 327 28.11 -9.24 36.29
CA ARG A 327 27.98 -10.54 35.61
C ARG A 327 28.64 -11.65 36.43
N THR A 328 28.45 -12.89 36.00
CA THR A 328 29.21 -14.06 36.52
C THR A 328 30.71 -13.85 36.43
N HIS A 329 31.17 -13.16 35.39
CA HIS A 329 32.56 -12.79 35.20
C HIS A 329 32.65 -11.30 34.82
N GLY A 330 33.06 -10.47 35.78
CA GLY A 330 33.32 -9.05 35.59
C GLY A 330 32.07 -8.17 35.47
N TRP A 331 32.27 -6.99 34.91
CA TRP A 331 31.29 -5.92 34.84
C TRP A 331 30.91 -5.61 33.38
N PHE A 332 29.71 -5.08 33.19
CA PHE A 332 29.21 -4.76 31.85
C PHE A 332 28.27 -3.57 31.85
N LEU A 333 28.30 -2.80 30.76
CA LEU A 333 27.40 -1.69 30.53
C LEU A 333 26.53 -1.99 29.30
N PRO A 334 25.28 -2.47 29.47
CA PRO A 334 24.37 -2.76 28.37
C PRO A 334 23.90 -1.46 27.71
N LEU A 335 23.85 -1.45 26.37
CA LEU A 335 23.31 -0.34 25.57
C LEU A 335 22.09 -0.75 24.76
N ARG A 336 21.95 -2.03 24.42
CA ARG A 336 20.84 -2.55 23.60
C ARG A 336 20.48 -3.97 23.99
N TRP A 337 19.19 -4.27 24.01
CA TRP A 337 18.66 -5.63 24.19
C TRP A 337 18.32 -6.24 22.83
N MET A 338 18.62 -7.52 22.63
CA MET A 338 18.21 -8.26 21.44
C MET A 338 17.95 -9.74 21.74
N LEU A 339 17.07 -10.34 20.94
CA LEU A 339 16.89 -11.78 20.87
C LEU A 339 17.90 -12.37 19.89
N LYS A 340 18.41 -13.57 20.16
CA LYS A 340 19.36 -14.27 19.29
C LYS A 340 18.99 -15.74 19.05
N GLY A 341 19.07 -16.14 17.79
CA GLY A 341 18.84 -17.50 17.29
C GLY A 341 17.37 -17.94 17.36
N GLU A 342 17.09 -19.14 16.87
CA GLU A 342 15.73 -19.70 16.78
C GLU A 342 15.04 -19.79 18.15
N GLN A 343 15.80 -20.09 19.21
CA GLN A 343 15.31 -20.16 20.59
C GLN A 343 15.04 -18.79 21.24
N ARG A 344 15.28 -17.68 20.51
CA ARG A 344 15.04 -16.29 20.97
C ARG A 344 15.63 -16.00 22.34
N LYS A 345 16.89 -16.41 22.59
CA LYS A 345 17.57 -16.13 23.86
C LYS A 345 17.88 -14.64 23.96
N MET A 346 17.71 -14.05 25.15
CA MET A 346 17.98 -12.62 25.37
C MET A 346 19.48 -12.35 25.54
N TYR A 347 19.98 -11.37 24.78
CA TYR A 347 21.35 -10.87 24.81
C TYR A 347 21.36 -9.35 25.00
N ALA A 348 22.48 -8.85 25.52
CA ALA A 348 22.77 -7.43 25.60
C ALA A 348 23.96 -7.10 24.69
N ILE A 349 23.88 -6.00 23.95
CA ILE A 349 25.01 -5.35 23.29
C ILE A 349 25.44 -4.17 24.12
N GLY A 350 26.73 -3.99 24.35
CA GLY A 350 27.25 -2.95 25.22
C GLY A 350 28.77 -3.00 25.38
N HIS A 351 29.27 -2.34 26.41
CA HIS A 351 30.71 -2.21 26.68
C HIS A 351 31.17 -3.13 27.81
N ILE A 352 32.37 -3.70 27.66
CA ILE A 352 33.07 -4.35 28.76
C ILE A 352 33.49 -3.27 29.76
N VAL A 353 33.34 -3.59 31.04
CA VAL A 353 33.84 -2.72 32.12
C VAL A 353 34.92 -3.50 32.87
N GLU A 354 36.14 -2.98 32.82
CA GLU A 354 37.32 -3.61 33.40
C GLU A 354 37.64 -2.96 34.75
N GLU A 355 38.15 -3.76 35.67
CA GLU A 355 38.60 -3.27 36.97
C GLU A 355 40.07 -2.90 36.87
N THR A 356 40.38 -1.63 37.10
CA THR A 356 41.74 -1.07 37.10
C THR A 356 42.16 -0.69 38.51
N GLN A 357 43.42 -0.30 38.70
CA GLN A 357 43.91 0.18 40.01
C GLN A 357 43.20 1.46 40.48
N THR A 358 42.64 2.25 39.55
CA THR A 358 41.98 3.54 39.82
C THR A 358 40.45 3.45 39.83
N GLY A 359 39.87 2.26 39.58
CA GLY A 359 38.43 2.03 39.54
C GLY A 359 37.98 1.28 38.28
N LEU A 360 36.67 1.25 38.06
CA LEU A 360 36.07 0.68 36.86
C LEU A 360 36.28 1.58 35.65
N GLN A 361 36.87 1.00 34.60
CA GLN A 361 37.06 1.63 33.30
C GLN A 361 36.08 1.06 32.28
N VAL A 362 35.30 1.92 31.62
CA VAL A 362 34.40 1.51 30.53
C VAL A 362 35.15 1.52 29.21
N ARG A 363 35.36 0.33 28.62
CA ARG A 363 36.00 0.17 27.31
C ARG A 363 35.02 0.53 26.18
N SER A 364 34.89 1.84 25.91
CA SER A 364 33.93 2.40 24.96
C SER A 364 34.34 2.27 23.48
N ASP A 365 35.58 1.86 23.21
CA ASP A 365 36.17 1.65 21.88
C ASP A 365 35.53 0.47 21.12
N ARG A 366 34.97 -0.51 21.84
CA ARG A 366 34.35 -1.69 21.25
C ARG A 366 33.04 -2.06 21.94
N ARG A 367 32.07 -2.51 21.13
CA ARG A 367 30.84 -3.15 21.61
C ARG A 367 30.94 -4.66 21.46
N ILE A 368 30.46 -5.39 22.47
CA ILE A 368 30.34 -6.84 22.44
C ILE A 368 28.91 -7.27 22.73
N SER A 369 28.58 -8.51 22.40
CA SER A 369 27.32 -9.14 22.77
C SER A 369 27.54 -10.17 23.88
N VAL A 370 26.73 -10.10 24.93
CA VAL A 370 26.78 -11.02 26.09
C VAL A 370 25.40 -11.59 26.38
N PRO A 371 25.29 -12.86 26.82
CA PRO A 371 24.01 -13.43 27.20
C PRO A 371 23.51 -12.80 28.51
N VAL A 372 22.23 -12.40 28.54
CA VAL A 372 21.59 -11.85 29.75
C VAL A 372 21.58 -12.87 30.90
N ALA A 373 21.58 -14.17 30.59
CA ALA A 373 21.72 -15.24 31.57
C ALA A 373 23.02 -15.15 32.42
N SER A 374 24.02 -14.36 31.99
CA SER A 374 25.22 -14.08 32.80
C SER A 374 25.02 -12.99 33.85
N PHE A 375 23.87 -12.32 33.91
CA PHE A 375 23.63 -11.18 34.80
C PHE A 375 23.25 -11.66 36.21
N ILE A 376 23.90 -11.07 37.21
CA ILE A 376 23.72 -11.41 38.62
C ILE A 376 23.02 -10.28 39.38
N CYS A 377 23.52 -9.05 39.21
CA CYS A 377 23.12 -7.91 40.04
C CYS A 377 22.88 -6.67 39.18
N SER A 378 21.71 -6.07 39.34
CA SER A 378 21.33 -4.78 38.73
C SER A 378 21.89 -3.59 39.51
N PHE A 379 22.04 -2.44 38.86
CA PHE A 379 22.56 -1.23 39.51
C PHE A 379 21.80 -0.80 40.78
N PRO A 380 20.45 -0.83 40.84
CA PRO A 380 19.73 -0.51 42.08
C PRO A 380 19.97 -1.52 43.21
N GLU A 381 20.21 -2.79 42.90
CA GLU A 381 20.57 -3.80 43.89
C GLU A 381 21.99 -3.54 44.43
N LEU A 382 22.93 -3.17 43.56
CA LEU A 382 24.28 -2.77 43.98
C LEU A 382 24.25 -1.54 44.89
N LEU A 383 23.43 -0.53 44.57
CA LEU A 383 23.22 0.64 45.44
C LEU A 383 22.66 0.24 46.82
N ARG A 384 21.67 -0.66 46.85
CA ARG A 384 21.08 -1.15 48.11
C ARG A 384 22.07 -1.93 48.98
N ARG A 385 23.05 -2.58 48.37
CA ARG A 385 24.12 -3.33 49.06
C ARG A 385 25.36 -2.49 49.37
N ASP A 386 25.35 -1.20 49.03
CA ASP A 386 26.53 -0.33 49.09
C ASP A 386 27.76 -0.96 48.42
N SER A 387 27.53 -1.63 47.28
CA SER A 387 28.51 -2.45 46.56
C SER A 387 28.79 -1.90 45.16
N VAL A 388 28.49 -0.64 44.89
CA VAL A 388 28.81 0.01 43.61
C VAL A 388 30.30 0.36 43.60
N PRO A 389 31.10 -0.21 42.68
CA PRO A 389 32.51 0.11 42.62
C PRO A 389 32.74 1.55 42.13
N VAL A 390 33.88 2.13 42.51
CA VAL A 390 34.31 3.46 42.06
C VAL A 390 34.65 3.40 40.57
N PHE A 391 34.21 4.41 39.80
CA PHE A 391 34.60 4.58 38.40
C PHE A 391 35.89 5.39 38.32
N ASP A 392 36.75 5.09 37.35
CA ASP A 392 37.91 5.95 37.06
C ASP A 392 37.48 7.30 36.48
N ASP A 393 38.41 8.27 36.45
CA ASP A 393 38.14 9.64 36.00
C ASP A 393 37.60 9.69 34.56
N ASP A 394 38.13 8.83 33.67
CA ASP A 394 37.72 8.73 32.27
C ASP A 394 36.28 8.20 32.10
N SER A 395 35.79 7.42 33.06
CA SER A 395 34.47 6.77 33.02
C SER A 395 33.40 7.44 33.89
N GLN A 396 33.72 8.53 34.59
CA GLN A 396 32.77 9.24 35.46
C GLN A 396 31.51 9.71 34.73
N THR A 397 31.61 10.04 33.44
CA THR A 397 30.47 10.46 32.61
C THR A 397 29.40 9.38 32.45
N PHE A 398 29.76 8.09 32.54
CA PHE A 398 28.78 7.01 32.54
C PHE A 398 28.05 6.94 33.89
N ARG A 399 28.78 7.16 34.99
CA ARG A 399 28.23 7.11 36.36
C ARG A 399 27.18 8.19 36.62
N THR A 400 27.33 9.39 36.05
CA THR A 400 26.38 10.51 36.26
C THR A 400 24.97 10.23 35.74
N ASN A 401 24.83 9.31 34.78
CA ASN A 401 23.55 8.92 34.17
C ASN A 401 22.92 7.66 34.81
N MET A 402 23.46 7.19 35.94
CA MET A 402 22.98 6.03 36.69
C MET A 402 22.43 6.46 38.06
N PRO A 403 21.21 6.06 38.46
CA PRO A 403 20.27 5.20 37.74
C PRO A 403 19.64 5.89 36.51
N HIS A 404 19.17 5.07 35.56
CA HIS A 404 18.57 5.54 34.31
C HIS A 404 17.35 6.45 34.57
N PRO A 405 17.23 7.61 33.91
CA PRO A 405 16.17 8.60 34.21
C PRO A 405 14.74 8.06 34.16
N LEU A 406 14.43 7.16 33.22
CA LEU A 406 13.10 6.55 33.10
C LEU A 406 12.66 5.78 34.35
N ARG A 407 13.57 5.34 35.24
CA ARG A 407 13.17 4.66 36.48
C ARG A 407 12.30 5.54 37.38
N ALA A 408 12.56 6.85 37.42
CA ALA A 408 11.76 7.78 38.21
C ALA A 408 10.30 7.88 37.71
N ILE A 409 10.09 7.72 36.40
CA ILE A 409 8.77 7.79 35.76
C ILE A 409 8.08 6.42 35.78
N ALA A 410 8.82 5.36 35.46
CA ALA A 410 8.30 4.01 35.32
C ALA A 410 8.02 3.33 36.66
N GLY A 411 8.83 3.63 37.69
CA GLY A 411 8.86 2.83 38.91
C GLY A 411 9.25 1.39 38.58
N LEU A 412 8.35 0.44 38.84
CA LEU A 412 8.54 -0.98 38.52
C LEU A 412 7.91 -1.39 37.19
N ARG A 413 7.16 -0.50 36.53
CA ARG A 413 6.44 -0.82 35.28
C ARG A 413 7.43 -1.05 34.14
N PRO A 414 7.21 -2.08 33.29
CA PRO A 414 7.96 -2.23 32.05
C PRO A 414 7.83 -1.00 31.14
N VAL A 415 8.88 -0.71 30.37
CA VAL A 415 8.87 0.34 29.35
C VAL A 415 9.16 -0.28 28.00
N TYR A 416 8.27 -0.13 27.02
CA TYR A 416 8.44 -0.65 25.66
C TYR A 416 8.52 0.46 24.61
N SER A 417 9.49 0.33 23.70
CA SER A 417 9.54 1.16 22.49
C SER A 417 8.94 0.40 21.32
N ILE A 418 7.88 0.94 20.72
CA ILE A 418 7.12 0.28 19.67
C ILE A 418 7.48 0.89 18.31
N PRO A 419 8.11 0.13 17.39
CA PRO A 419 8.35 0.59 16.02
C PRO A 419 7.03 0.72 15.25
N ILE A 420 6.91 1.75 14.42
CA ILE A 420 5.74 1.95 13.55
C ILE A 420 6.12 2.03 12.08
N ILE A 421 5.23 1.54 11.22
CA ILE A 421 5.25 1.81 9.78
C ILE A 421 4.31 2.98 9.54
N LEU A 422 4.87 4.11 9.09
CA LEU A 422 4.10 5.26 8.64
C LEU A 422 3.64 5.02 7.19
N PHE A 423 2.43 5.44 6.88
CA PHE A 423 1.97 5.56 5.51
C PHE A 423 1.27 6.89 5.31
N MET A 424 1.60 7.58 4.21
CA MET A 424 0.88 8.77 3.77
C MET A 424 0.61 8.66 2.29
N ASP A 425 -0.57 9.09 1.87
CA ASP A 425 -0.93 9.09 0.45
C ASP A 425 -2.04 10.09 0.16
N ASP A 426 -2.22 10.42 -1.13
CA ASP A 426 -3.41 11.12 -1.57
C ASP A 426 -4.60 10.20 -1.79
N VAL A 427 -5.71 10.57 -1.16
CA VAL A 427 -6.94 9.79 -1.18
C VAL A 427 -8.08 10.66 -1.64
N SER A 428 -8.85 10.19 -2.62
CA SER A 428 -10.12 10.82 -2.95
C SER A 428 -11.13 10.55 -1.82
N GLY A 429 -11.74 11.62 -1.30
CA GLY A 429 -12.85 11.55 -0.37
C GLY A 429 -14.18 11.15 -1.05
N ASN A 430 -14.20 10.95 -2.37
CA ASN A 430 -15.36 10.52 -3.16
C ASN A 430 -15.15 9.12 -3.75
N ARG A 431 -16.23 8.51 -4.28
CA ARG A 431 -16.11 7.26 -5.07
C ARG A 431 -15.37 7.47 -6.40
N THR A 432 -15.32 8.70 -6.91
CA THR A 432 -14.58 9.08 -8.12
C THR A 432 -13.29 9.83 -7.76
N ASN A 433 -12.22 9.59 -8.50
CA ASN A 433 -10.88 10.10 -8.16
C ASN A 433 -10.65 11.59 -8.48
N LEU A 434 -11.60 12.27 -9.13
CA LEU A 434 -11.37 13.62 -9.67
C LEU A 434 -11.75 14.78 -8.74
N TRP A 435 -12.50 14.54 -7.67
CA TRP A 435 -13.05 15.62 -6.85
C TRP A 435 -12.90 15.27 -5.37
N ASN A 436 -12.48 16.22 -4.54
CA ASN A 436 -12.26 16.08 -3.10
C ASN A 436 -10.99 15.31 -2.70
N LYS A 437 -9.80 15.81 -3.08
CA LYS A 437 -8.49 15.26 -2.67
C LYS A 437 -8.22 15.52 -1.19
N HIS A 438 -7.74 14.51 -0.49
CA HIS A 438 -7.22 14.57 0.86
C HIS A 438 -5.81 14.00 0.89
N ILE A 439 -4.94 14.54 1.75
CA ILE A 439 -3.76 13.82 2.23
C ILE A 439 -4.18 13.07 3.48
N SER A 440 -3.92 11.76 3.54
CA SER A 440 -4.27 10.93 4.70
C SER A 440 -3.05 10.18 5.21
N ALA A 441 -2.96 10.04 6.52
CA ALA A 441 -1.92 9.26 7.17
C ALA A 441 -2.51 8.07 7.95
N TYR A 442 -1.89 6.91 7.77
CA TYR A 442 -2.16 5.69 8.51
C TYR A 442 -0.88 5.17 9.15
N ILE A 443 -1.02 4.29 10.14
CA ILE A 443 0.08 3.54 10.72
C ILE A 443 -0.25 2.06 10.86
N SER A 444 0.81 1.27 10.97
CA SER A 444 0.75 -0.10 11.49
C SER A 444 1.82 -0.31 12.56
N ASN A 445 1.49 -1.09 13.59
CA ASN A 445 2.42 -1.47 14.64
C ASN A 445 3.41 -2.51 14.10
N ALA A 446 4.67 -2.10 13.91
CA ALA A 446 5.72 -2.91 13.31
C ALA A 446 6.31 -3.95 14.28
N ALA A 447 5.89 -3.94 15.55
CA ALA A 447 6.19 -5.00 16.49
C ALA A 447 5.35 -6.26 16.23
N ILE A 448 4.31 -6.20 15.39
CA ILE A 448 3.42 -7.33 15.10
C ILE A 448 3.96 -8.18 13.93
N THR A 449 3.82 -9.51 14.03
CA THR A 449 4.19 -10.44 12.95
C THR A 449 3.51 -10.10 11.62
N ARG A 450 4.24 -10.19 10.51
CA ARG A 450 3.83 -9.96 9.11
C ARG A 450 2.44 -10.50 8.78
N GLU A 451 2.13 -11.70 9.24
CA GLU A 451 0.87 -12.41 8.99
C GLU A 451 -0.34 -11.60 9.48
N VAL A 452 -0.20 -10.98 10.65
CA VAL A 452 -1.23 -10.14 11.28
C VAL A 452 -1.09 -8.69 10.84
N LEU A 453 0.14 -8.21 10.62
CA LEU A 453 0.43 -6.87 10.12
C LEU A 453 -0.28 -6.58 8.78
N ASN A 454 -0.37 -7.57 7.90
CA ASN A 454 -0.99 -7.45 6.58
C ASN A 454 -2.53 -7.50 6.60
N MET A 455 -3.16 -7.71 7.77
CA MET A 455 -4.61 -7.67 7.90
C MET A 455 -5.13 -6.21 7.94
N GLU A 456 -6.31 -5.97 7.35
CA GLU A 456 -7.01 -4.68 7.45
C GLU A 456 -7.26 -4.24 8.91
N TYR A 457 -7.36 -5.21 9.83
CA TYR A 457 -7.50 -4.96 11.25
C TYR A 457 -6.33 -4.10 11.81
N SER A 458 -5.11 -4.35 11.34
CA SER A 458 -3.84 -3.78 11.84
C SER A 458 -3.48 -2.41 11.26
N VAL A 459 -4.36 -1.83 10.43
CA VAL A 459 -4.20 -0.46 9.92
C VAL A 459 -4.97 0.51 10.81
N ARG A 460 -4.27 1.55 11.29
CA ARG A 460 -4.85 2.62 12.12
C ARG A 460 -4.82 3.94 11.39
N PHE A 461 -5.95 4.63 11.36
CA PHE A 461 -6.03 6.02 10.91
C PHE A 461 -5.45 6.96 11.95
N VAL A 462 -4.66 7.93 11.48
CA VAL A 462 -4.06 8.98 12.32
C VAL A 462 -4.70 10.32 12.00
N LEU A 463 -4.57 10.83 10.78
CA LEU A 463 -5.06 12.15 10.41
C LEU A 463 -5.40 12.28 8.92
N THR A 464 -6.08 13.36 8.57
CA THR A 464 -6.33 13.75 7.18
C THR A 464 -6.54 15.25 7.07
N SER A 465 -6.19 15.82 5.92
CA SER A 465 -6.52 17.20 5.57
C SER A 465 -6.70 17.39 4.07
N LYS A 466 -7.50 18.38 3.69
CA LYS A 466 -7.61 18.86 2.31
C LYS A 466 -6.65 20.01 2.00
N HIS A 467 -6.15 20.66 3.04
CA HIS A 467 -5.50 21.96 2.95
C HIS A 467 -4.05 21.90 3.42
N ALA A 468 -3.75 21.05 4.39
CA ALA A 468 -2.40 20.84 4.89
C ALA A 468 -1.61 19.89 3.97
N THR A 469 -0.38 20.26 3.69
CA THR A 469 0.63 19.46 2.98
C THR A 469 1.07 18.25 3.81
N PRO A 470 1.70 17.23 3.19
CA PRO A 470 2.24 16.08 3.92
C PRO A 470 3.21 16.47 5.05
N SER A 471 4.04 17.50 4.85
CA SER A 471 4.96 17.98 5.89
C SER A 471 4.22 18.57 7.10
N GLU A 472 3.23 19.45 6.87
CA GLU A 472 2.42 20.04 7.95
C GLU A 472 1.70 18.99 8.78
N LEU A 473 1.25 17.92 8.13
CA LEU A 473 0.63 16.79 8.82
C LEU A 473 1.66 15.95 9.58
N MET A 474 2.85 15.76 9.02
CA MET A 474 3.92 15.00 9.66
C MET A 474 4.44 15.68 10.93
N GLU A 475 4.44 17.02 10.98
CA GLU A 475 4.76 17.77 12.20
C GLU A 475 3.90 17.32 13.39
N GLY A 476 2.57 17.24 13.20
CA GLY A 476 1.66 16.78 14.25
C GLY A 476 1.95 15.35 14.73
N ILE A 477 2.36 14.46 13.81
CA ILE A 477 2.75 13.08 14.14
C ILE A 477 4.10 13.05 14.87
N ARG A 478 5.09 13.80 14.38
CA ARG A 478 6.42 13.90 15.00
C ARG A 478 6.30 14.38 16.45
N ASP A 479 5.48 15.39 16.70
CA ASP A 479 5.26 15.92 18.05
C ASP A 479 4.69 14.86 19.00
N ASP A 480 3.65 14.11 18.56
CA ASP A 480 3.04 13.03 19.36
C ASP A 480 4.05 11.91 19.69
N LEU A 481 4.95 11.60 18.75
CA LEU A 481 6.02 10.64 18.97
C LEU A 481 7.09 11.19 19.92
N LYS A 482 7.57 12.42 19.74
CA LYS A 482 8.56 13.06 20.62
C LYS A 482 8.03 13.22 22.05
N GLU A 483 6.78 13.65 22.21
CA GLU A 483 6.10 13.76 23.51
C GLU A 483 6.11 12.40 24.24
N SER A 484 5.89 11.29 23.53
CA SER A 484 5.93 9.95 24.13
C SER A 484 7.29 9.51 24.67
N PHE A 485 8.39 10.14 24.22
CA PHE A 485 9.72 9.91 24.79
C PHE A 485 9.99 10.76 26.05
N GLN A 486 9.32 11.89 26.18
CA GLN A 486 9.39 12.77 27.36
C GLN A 486 8.45 12.26 28.45
N GLU A 487 7.21 11.95 28.08
CA GLU A 487 6.15 11.43 28.94
C GLU A 487 5.58 10.13 28.34
N PRO A 488 6.21 8.97 28.62
CA PRO A 488 5.71 7.68 28.15
C PRO A 488 4.28 7.39 28.61
N ILE A 489 3.50 6.77 27.74
CA ILE A 489 2.06 6.58 27.96
C ILE A 489 1.78 5.28 28.68
N VAL A 490 0.91 5.32 29.68
CA VAL A 490 0.42 4.13 30.37
C VAL A 490 -0.45 3.28 29.43
N ALA A 491 -0.09 2.01 29.28
CA ALA A 491 -0.85 0.99 28.58
C ALA A 491 -0.99 -0.26 29.46
N TYR A 492 -1.75 -1.23 28.98
CA TYR A 492 -1.92 -2.53 29.65
C TYR A 492 -1.38 -3.64 28.76
N ASP A 493 -0.41 -4.38 29.28
CA ASP A 493 0.03 -5.61 28.64
C ASP A 493 -0.94 -6.73 29.03
N CYS A 494 -1.90 -7.01 28.15
CA CYS A 494 -2.93 -8.01 28.43
C CYS A 494 -2.41 -9.46 28.45
N GLU A 495 -1.18 -9.72 28.01
CA GLU A 495 -0.55 -11.05 28.09
C GLU A 495 0.13 -11.25 29.45
N ASN A 496 0.80 -10.21 29.97
CA ASN A 496 1.43 -10.24 31.29
C ASN A 496 0.50 -9.77 32.43
N GLU A 497 -0.69 -9.27 32.09
CA GLU A 497 -1.69 -8.71 32.99
C GLU A 497 -1.18 -7.53 33.87
N GLU A 498 -0.28 -6.71 33.34
CA GLU A 498 0.36 -5.60 34.07
C GLU A 498 0.26 -4.24 33.35
N GLU A 499 0.35 -3.14 34.11
CA GLU A 499 0.52 -1.81 33.53
C GLU A 499 1.95 -1.60 33.06
N VAL A 500 2.09 -1.07 31.85
CA VAL A 500 3.38 -0.75 31.24
C VAL A 500 3.40 0.69 30.73
N LEU A 501 4.58 1.20 30.42
CA LEU A 501 4.76 2.45 29.70
C LEU A 501 5.16 2.16 28.26
N ILE A 502 4.62 2.91 27.31
CA ILE A 502 4.95 2.78 25.89
C ILE A 502 5.37 4.10 25.28
N ARG A 503 6.26 4.01 24.29
CA ARG A 503 6.69 5.11 23.41
C ARG A 503 6.78 4.61 21.97
N GLY A 504 6.41 5.45 21.00
CA GLY A 504 6.36 5.08 19.59
C GLY A 504 7.48 5.72 18.78
N TYR A 505 8.08 5.00 17.82
CA TYR A 505 9.08 5.58 16.92
C TYR A 505 8.95 5.04 15.49
N PRO A 506 9.26 5.85 14.45
CA PRO A 506 9.08 5.42 13.07
C PRO A 506 10.22 4.53 12.60
N ALA A 507 9.89 3.29 12.21
CA ALA A 507 10.85 2.36 11.62
C ALA A 507 11.05 2.63 10.13
N LEU A 508 9.95 2.88 9.40
CA LEU A 508 9.95 3.23 7.97
C LEU A 508 8.69 4.03 7.59
N SER A 509 8.75 4.71 6.44
CA SER A 509 7.63 5.37 5.79
C SER A 509 7.38 4.79 4.40
N ALA A 510 6.21 4.17 4.23
CA ALA A 510 5.75 3.61 2.97
C ALA A 510 4.81 4.60 2.27
N ALA A 511 5.00 4.83 0.98
CA ALA A 511 4.10 5.62 0.15
C ALA A 511 4.38 5.33 -1.33
N ASP A 512 3.58 5.90 -2.23
CA ASP A 512 3.90 5.88 -3.65
C ASP A 512 5.15 6.71 -3.97
N ASN A 513 5.64 6.62 -5.22
CA ASN A 513 6.89 7.28 -5.61
C ASN A 513 6.83 8.83 -5.51
N PRO A 514 5.79 9.51 -6.04
CA PRO A 514 5.57 10.95 -5.82
C PRO A 514 5.58 11.35 -4.34
N MET A 515 4.80 10.67 -3.50
CA MET A 515 4.67 11.00 -2.08
C MET A 515 5.97 10.75 -1.32
N GLN A 516 6.68 9.64 -1.56
CA GLN A 516 8.00 9.42 -0.96
C GLN A 516 9.01 10.50 -1.38
N SER A 517 8.91 11.02 -2.60
CA SER A 517 9.77 12.12 -3.01
C SER A 517 9.45 13.42 -2.31
N GLU A 518 8.17 13.71 -2.11
CA GLU A 518 7.73 14.85 -1.28
C GLU A 518 8.22 14.71 0.16
N GLN A 519 8.10 13.52 0.76
CA GLN A 519 8.66 13.20 2.07
C GLN A 519 10.17 13.42 2.13
N CYS A 520 10.92 13.12 1.07
CA CYS A 520 12.38 13.31 1.00
C CYS A 520 12.83 14.72 0.57
N SER A 521 11.89 15.65 0.34
CA SER A 521 12.18 16.95 -0.30
C SER A 521 12.96 16.82 -1.61
N CYS A 522 12.60 15.85 -2.47
CA CYS A 522 13.26 15.55 -3.74
C CYS A 522 12.35 15.88 -4.94
N GLN A 523 12.95 16.36 -6.04
CA GLN A 523 12.24 16.90 -7.22
C GLN A 523 11.93 15.86 -8.34
N LEU A 524 12.34 14.59 -8.21
CA LEU A 524 12.14 13.48 -9.18
C LEU A 524 12.59 13.81 -10.64
N GLN A 525 11.72 13.51 -11.63
CA GLN A 525 12.05 13.38 -13.06
C GLN A 525 12.61 14.64 -13.71
N ASN A 526 12.31 15.82 -13.15
CA ASN A 526 12.76 17.10 -13.70
C ASN A 526 14.04 17.62 -13.02
N ALA A 527 14.64 16.84 -12.12
CA ALA A 527 15.90 17.18 -11.45
C ALA A 527 17.11 16.61 -12.19
N ASN A 528 18.26 17.27 -12.02
CA ASN A 528 19.54 16.68 -12.41
C ASN A 528 19.80 15.44 -11.54
N TYR A 529 19.62 15.55 -10.22
CA TYR A 529 19.68 14.42 -9.29
C TYR A 529 18.30 13.97 -8.86
N PHE A 530 17.74 13.00 -9.58
CA PHE A 530 16.34 12.58 -9.43
C PHE A 530 16.12 11.55 -8.30
N CYS A 531 17.18 10.93 -7.79
CA CYS A 531 17.04 9.86 -6.80
C CYS A 531 16.83 10.43 -5.39
N ARG A 532 15.81 9.92 -4.69
CA ARG A 532 15.49 10.32 -3.32
C ARG A 532 16.41 9.69 -2.27
N THR A 533 17.08 8.59 -2.62
CA THR A 533 17.95 7.81 -1.73
C THR A 533 19.42 8.25 -1.86
N CYS A 534 19.87 8.54 -3.08
CA CYS A 534 21.27 8.84 -3.38
C CYS A 534 21.43 10.01 -4.37
N GLY A 535 22.67 10.38 -4.64
CA GLY A 535 23.10 11.42 -5.59
C GLY A 535 23.25 10.93 -7.03
N ALA A 536 22.50 9.91 -7.45
CA ALA A 536 22.49 9.49 -8.86
C ALA A 536 21.78 10.52 -9.75
N GLY A 537 22.38 10.80 -10.90
CA GLY A 537 21.87 11.78 -11.86
C GLY A 537 22.97 12.57 -12.55
N GLY A 538 22.71 13.86 -12.74
CA GLY A 538 23.50 14.79 -13.54
C GLY A 538 22.64 15.47 -14.61
N THR A 539 23.25 16.34 -15.40
CA THR A 539 22.54 16.96 -16.53
C THR A 539 22.08 15.88 -17.52
N LEU A 540 21.15 16.23 -18.42
CA LEU A 540 20.69 15.29 -19.43
C LEU A 540 21.86 14.83 -20.31
N GLU A 541 22.73 15.75 -20.70
CA GLU A 541 23.93 15.48 -21.50
C GLU A 541 24.87 14.51 -20.76
N PHE A 542 25.10 14.72 -19.47
CA PHE A 542 25.93 13.81 -18.66
C PHE A 542 25.32 12.41 -18.62
N LYS A 543 24.02 12.30 -18.32
CA LYS A 543 23.33 11.00 -18.26
C LYS A 543 23.29 10.26 -19.60
N GLN A 544 23.39 10.98 -20.71
CA GLN A 544 23.48 10.41 -22.06
C GLN A 544 24.91 10.09 -22.50
N SER A 545 25.92 10.65 -21.83
CA SER A 545 27.33 10.29 -22.05
C SER A 545 27.62 8.87 -21.54
N GLU A 546 28.63 8.22 -22.10
CA GLU A 546 29.08 6.89 -21.65
C GLU A 546 29.40 6.89 -20.14
N SER A 547 30.15 7.89 -19.69
CA SER A 547 30.55 8.01 -18.28
C SER A 547 29.37 8.16 -17.33
N GLY A 548 28.37 8.98 -17.68
CA GLY A 548 27.20 9.21 -16.83
C GLY A 548 26.14 8.12 -16.93
N TYR A 549 25.96 7.51 -18.10
CA TYR A 549 24.97 6.44 -18.28
C TYR A 549 25.27 5.24 -17.37
N VAL A 550 26.54 4.84 -17.26
CA VAL A 550 26.98 3.74 -16.37
C VAL A 550 26.67 4.02 -14.90
N THR A 551 26.67 5.28 -14.47
CA THR A 551 26.35 5.63 -13.08
C THR A 551 24.90 5.33 -12.71
N LEU A 552 23.99 5.25 -13.68
CA LEU A 552 22.56 4.98 -13.44
C LEU A 552 22.28 3.53 -13.02
N PHE A 553 23.22 2.61 -13.24
CA PHE A 553 23.11 1.18 -12.93
C PHE A 553 23.60 0.83 -11.52
N LYS A 554 24.13 1.80 -10.77
CA LYS A 554 24.70 1.58 -9.43
C LYS A 554 24.18 2.63 -8.45
N PRO A 555 24.12 2.33 -7.15
CA PRO A 555 23.83 3.35 -6.14
C PRO A 555 24.85 4.50 -6.21
N GLY A 556 24.36 5.74 -6.22
CA GLY A 556 25.21 6.93 -6.03
C GLY A 556 25.53 7.19 -4.55
N GLU A 557 26.15 8.34 -4.26
CA GLU A 557 26.42 8.77 -2.88
C GLU A 557 25.11 8.92 -2.08
N MET A 558 25.03 8.35 -0.88
CA MET A 558 23.81 8.39 -0.08
C MET A 558 23.47 9.80 0.36
N ARG A 559 22.20 10.20 0.19
CA ARG A 559 21.71 11.50 0.68
C ARG A 559 21.59 11.50 2.20
N LEU A 560 21.88 12.65 2.80
CA LEU A 560 21.74 12.88 4.24
C LEU A 560 20.64 13.93 4.52
N PRO A 561 19.80 13.73 5.56
CA PRO A 561 18.79 14.73 5.93
C PRO A 561 19.40 16.10 6.23
N ALA A 562 20.55 16.14 6.90
CA ALA A 562 21.28 17.37 7.21
C ALA A 562 21.69 18.15 5.95
N GLN A 563 22.24 17.47 4.93
CA GLN A 563 22.60 18.09 3.65
C GLN A 563 21.36 18.62 2.90
N THR A 564 20.26 17.87 2.93
CA THR A 564 19.01 18.31 2.29
C THR A 564 18.43 19.54 3.01
N ARG A 565 18.48 19.55 4.34
CA ARG A 565 18.08 20.68 5.18
C ARG A 565 18.90 21.94 4.88
N GLU A 566 20.22 21.79 4.81
CA GLU A 566 21.14 22.88 4.47
C GLU A 566 20.78 23.49 3.10
N ARG A 567 20.58 22.65 2.08
CA ARG A 567 20.16 23.11 0.75
C ARG A 567 18.83 23.85 0.77
N VAL A 568 17.82 23.35 1.51
CA VAL A 568 16.53 24.06 1.66
C VAL A 568 16.72 25.41 2.35
N ASN A 569 17.55 25.48 3.40
CA ASN A 569 17.88 26.73 4.08
C ASN A 569 18.58 27.73 3.15
N THR A 570 19.50 27.28 2.30
CA THR A 570 20.13 28.14 1.30
C THR A 570 19.09 28.70 0.32
N LEU A 571 18.14 27.90 -0.16
CA LEU A 571 17.07 28.39 -1.04
C LEU A 571 16.16 29.42 -0.34
N LEU A 572 15.88 29.22 0.96
CA LEU A 572 15.15 30.20 1.78
C LEU A 572 15.93 31.51 1.92
N GLU A 573 17.24 31.46 2.17
CA GLU A 573 18.11 32.65 2.26
C GLU A 573 18.27 33.36 0.92
N MET A 574 18.28 32.63 -0.19
CA MET A 574 18.22 33.25 -1.52
C MET A 574 16.90 33.99 -1.74
N SER A 575 15.78 33.54 -1.15
CA SER A 575 14.45 34.13 -1.39
C SER A 575 14.29 35.57 -0.90
N ILE A 576 15.12 35.99 0.06
CA ILE A 576 15.09 37.37 0.60
C ILE A 576 15.97 38.35 -0.22
N GLN A 577 16.81 37.82 -1.12
CA GLN A 577 17.69 38.62 -1.98
C GLN A 577 16.97 39.04 -3.28
N PRO A 578 17.32 40.19 -3.88
CA PRO A 578 16.71 40.65 -5.14
C PRO A 578 17.00 39.73 -6.32
N GLY A 579 16.01 39.57 -7.21
CA GLY A 579 16.17 38.93 -8.51
C GLY A 579 16.41 37.41 -8.50
N GLN A 580 16.18 36.71 -7.38
CA GLN A 580 16.56 35.29 -7.23
C GLN A 580 15.57 34.26 -7.77
N ARG A 581 14.36 34.64 -8.24
CA ARG A 581 13.29 33.67 -8.60
C ARG A 581 13.74 32.60 -9.61
N THR A 582 14.50 32.97 -10.64
CA THR A 582 15.02 32.02 -11.64
C THR A 582 16.17 31.19 -11.08
N ARG A 583 17.12 31.83 -10.37
CA ARG A 583 18.27 31.16 -9.76
C ARG A 583 17.87 30.11 -8.72
N ILE A 584 16.85 30.37 -7.92
CA ILE A 584 16.30 29.40 -6.95
C ILE A 584 15.78 28.15 -7.68
N LYS A 585 15.03 28.32 -8.78
CA LYS A 585 14.51 27.20 -9.56
C LYS A 585 15.62 26.38 -10.22
N GLU A 586 16.65 27.04 -10.75
CA GLU A 586 17.83 26.40 -11.33
C GLU A 586 18.62 25.64 -10.27
N GLN A 587 18.91 26.27 -9.13
CA GLN A 587 19.65 25.67 -8.02
C GLN A 587 18.92 24.45 -7.43
N ALA A 588 17.60 24.56 -7.24
CA ALA A 588 16.75 23.46 -6.78
C ALA A 588 16.79 22.26 -7.75
N ARG A 589 16.72 22.52 -9.06
CA ARG A 589 16.87 21.50 -10.11
C ARG A 589 18.25 20.86 -10.08
N ASP A 590 19.29 21.67 -9.94
CA ASP A 590 20.68 21.24 -10.00
C ASP A 590 21.06 20.39 -8.79
N TRP A 591 20.49 20.65 -7.61
CA TRP A 591 20.61 19.79 -6.43
C TRP A 591 19.59 18.65 -6.38
N GLY A 592 18.53 18.73 -7.18
CA GLY A 592 17.37 17.86 -7.10
C GLY A 592 16.64 17.91 -5.76
N VAL A 593 16.57 19.10 -5.17
CA VAL A 593 15.90 19.36 -3.89
C VAL A 593 14.69 20.24 -4.13
N LYS A 594 13.54 19.78 -3.63
CA LYS A 594 12.30 20.56 -3.63
C LYS A 594 11.54 20.22 -2.37
N ASP A 595 11.53 21.16 -1.42
CA ASP A 595 10.68 21.06 -0.24
C ASP A 595 9.35 21.78 -0.48
N SER A 596 8.24 21.04 -0.53
CA SER A 596 6.91 21.63 -0.75
C SER A 596 6.56 22.65 0.32
N HIS A 597 6.95 22.41 1.58
CA HIS A 597 6.63 23.31 2.70
C HIS A 597 7.49 24.57 2.64
N GLY A 598 8.81 24.41 2.53
CA GLY A 598 9.74 25.53 2.32
C GLY A 598 9.43 26.35 1.06
N GLN A 599 8.92 25.72 -0.02
CA GLN A 599 8.53 26.44 -1.24
C GLN A 599 7.39 27.44 -0.99
N LEU A 600 6.43 27.15 -0.10
CA LEU A 600 5.38 28.11 0.27
C LEU A 600 5.96 29.38 0.87
N ILE A 601 7.02 29.23 1.68
CA ILE A 601 7.71 30.35 2.33
C ILE A 601 8.56 31.10 1.32
N ILE A 602 9.30 30.40 0.46
CA ILE A 602 10.07 31.00 -0.64
C ILE A 602 9.15 31.84 -1.53
N ASP A 603 8.01 31.30 -1.95
CA ASP A 603 7.06 32.01 -2.80
C ASP A 603 6.49 33.24 -2.09
N LYS A 604 6.16 33.12 -0.79
CA LYS A 604 5.73 34.24 0.04
C LYS A 604 6.79 35.35 0.11
N MET A 605 8.06 35.00 0.36
CA MET A 605 9.15 35.97 0.44
C MET A 605 9.39 36.67 -0.90
N LEU A 606 9.38 35.92 -2.00
CA LEU A 606 9.55 36.47 -3.35
C LEU A 606 8.41 37.44 -3.71
N ASP A 607 7.16 37.09 -3.40
CA ASP A 607 5.99 37.93 -3.67
C ASP A 607 5.96 39.18 -2.77
N MET A 608 6.29 39.04 -1.48
CA MET A 608 6.43 40.19 -0.56
C MET A 608 7.53 41.14 -1.02
N GLY A 609 8.70 40.59 -1.38
CA GLY A 609 9.82 41.35 -1.89
C GLY A 609 9.49 42.06 -3.21
N GLN A 610 8.70 41.45 -4.10
CA GLN A 610 8.25 42.10 -5.32
C GLN A 610 7.33 43.29 -5.00
N LYS A 611 6.32 43.09 -4.15
CA LYS A 611 5.35 44.15 -3.76
C LYS A 611 6.02 45.34 -3.08
N MET A 612 7.05 45.12 -2.26
CA MET A 612 7.81 46.22 -1.62
C MET A 612 8.65 47.04 -2.60
N ARG A 613 8.96 46.49 -3.78
CA ARG A 613 9.72 47.16 -4.85
C ARG A 613 8.81 47.86 -5.88
N GLU A 614 7.53 47.50 -5.94
CA GLU A 614 6.55 48.13 -6.83
C GLU A 614 6.29 49.58 -6.40
N ARG A 615 6.54 50.54 -7.31
CA ARG A 615 6.36 51.98 -7.07
C ARG A 615 4.89 52.38 -7.05
N ASN A 616 4.19 52.10 -5.95
CA ASN A 616 2.87 52.67 -5.68
C ASN A 616 2.99 53.94 -4.83
N GLY A 617 3.48 55.01 -5.45
CA GLY A 617 3.16 56.39 -5.09
C GLY A 617 3.73 57.00 -3.80
N ARG A 618 3.95 56.31 -2.67
CA ARG A 618 4.35 57.01 -1.41
C ARG A 618 5.29 56.33 -0.40
N TYR A 619 5.77 55.11 -0.60
CA TYR A 619 6.80 54.54 0.30
C TYR A 619 7.77 53.64 -0.49
N TYR A 620 8.90 54.21 -0.94
CA TYR A 620 10.02 53.43 -1.46
C TYR A 620 10.90 53.03 -0.28
N LYS A 621 10.87 51.76 0.12
CA LYS A 621 11.84 51.22 1.08
C LYS A 621 13.16 50.98 0.37
N GLY A 622 14.27 51.37 0.98
CA GLY A 622 15.59 51.03 0.45
C GLY A 622 15.81 49.51 0.45
N GLU A 623 16.60 48.98 -0.47
CA GLU A 623 16.90 47.53 -0.55
C GLU A 623 17.31 46.91 0.80
N PRO A 624 18.15 47.57 1.65
CA PRO A 624 18.49 47.05 2.98
C PRO A 624 17.27 46.92 3.92
N GLU A 625 16.31 47.84 3.84
CA GLU A 625 15.10 47.82 4.66
C GLU A 625 14.12 46.72 4.21
N ILE A 626 14.05 46.46 2.89
CA ILE A 626 13.29 45.34 2.33
C ILE A 626 13.88 44.02 2.82
N ILE A 627 15.21 43.84 2.69
CA ILE A 627 15.90 42.63 3.14
C ILE A 627 15.69 42.42 4.65
N ALA A 628 15.82 43.47 5.47
CA ALA A 628 15.57 43.38 6.91
C ALA A 628 14.12 42.96 7.24
N SER A 629 13.14 43.48 6.50
CA SER A 629 11.73 43.10 6.67
C SER A 629 11.48 41.63 6.29
N LEU A 630 12.05 41.17 5.18
CA LEU A 630 11.95 39.78 4.74
C LEU A 630 12.70 38.82 5.67
N GLN A 631 13.86 39.23 6.19
CA GLN A 631 14.63 38.48 7.17
C GLN A 631 13.81 38.26 8.45
N SER A 632 13.18 39.31 8.98
CA SER A 632 12.32 39.19 10.16
C SER A 632 11.15 38.22 9.94
N GLU A 633 10.55 38.22 8.75
CA GLU A 633 9.46 37.30 8.40
C GLU A 633 9.96 35.85 8.25
N LEU A 634 11.13 35.66 7.64
CA LEU A 634 11.76 34.36 7.51
C LEU A 634 12.18 33.79 8.88
N ASP A 635 12.70 34.61 9.79
CA ASP A 635 13.07 34.19 11.14
C ASP A 635 11.84 33.79 11.96
N SER A 636 10.74 34.53 11.82
CA SER A 636 9.43 34.14 12.38
C SER A 636 8.96 32.79 11.83
N ALA A 637 9.09 32.56 10.52
CA ALA A 637 8.76 31.27 9.91
C ALA A 637 9.66 30.14 10.42
N ARG A 638 10.96 30.38 10.60
CA ARG A 638 11.93 29.40 11.13
C ARG A 638 11.58 28.97 12.55
N GLN A 639 11.23 29.92 13.42
CA GLN A 639 10.84 29.63 14.80
C GLN A 639 9.59 28.74 14.90
N GLN A 640 8.75 28.74 13.86
CA GLN A 640 7.48 28.00 13.83
C GLN A 640 7.53 26.73 12.97
N GLY A 641 8.68 26.36 12.40
CA GLY A 641 8.83 25.16 11.55
C GLY A 641 8.48 25.41 10.08
N CYS A 642 9.43 25.97 9.33
CA CYS A 642 9.25 26.33 7.91
C CYS A 642 9.77 25.30 6.89
N ILE A 643 10.25 24.14 7.35
CA ILE A 643 10.84 23.09 6.51
C ILE A 643 10.17 21.74 6.73
N ASN A 644 10.43 20.81 5.81
CA ASN A 644 9.95 19.44 5.89
C ASN A 644 10.24 18.76 7.25
N ALA A 645 9.19 18.38 7.99
CA ALA A 645 9.32 17.70 9.28
C ALA A 645 10.04 16.35 9.20
N PHE A 646 10.00 15.67 8.04
CA PHE A 646 10.74 14.41 7.84
C PHE A 646 12.26 14.58 7.88
N LEU A 647 12.77 15.78 7.63
CA LEU A 647 14.20 16.07 7.74
C LEU A 647 14.65 16.20 9.20
N ASP A 648 13.74 16.28 10.17
CA ASP A 648 14.03 16.52 11.59
C ASP A 648 13.46 15.40 12.50
N MET A 649 13.87 14.16 12.21
CA MET A 649 13.45 12.97 12.99
C MET A 649 14.62 12.08 13.42
N GLU A 650 15.85 12.59 13.39
CA GLU A 650 17.05 11.83 13.76
C GLU A 650 17.02 11.39 15.23
N GLU A 651 16.50 12.22 16.13
CA GLU A 651 16.34 11.90 17.56
C GLU A 651 15.40 10.69 17.80
N LEU A 652 14.42 10.50 16.90
CA LEU A 652 13.51 9.35 16.88
C LEU A 652 14.10 8.17 16.10
N GLY A 653 15.36 8.27 15.65
CA GLY A 653 16.06 7.25 14.91
C GLY A 653 15.62 7.11 13.46
N PHE A 654 15.05 8.14 12.83
CA PHE A 654 14.55 8.08 11.45
C PHE A 654 15.34 8.98 10.49
N ASN A 655 15.75 8.40 9.36
CA ASN A 655 16.44 9.06 8.27
C ASN A 655 15.61 8.90 6.99
N VAL A 656 15.03 10.01 6.51
CA VAL A 656 14.07 9.97 5.41
C VAL A 656 14.61 9.36 4.12
N HIS A 657 15.91 9.49 3.81
CA HIS A 657 16.50 8.92 2.59
C HIS A 657 16.78 7.41 2.71
N LYS A 658 16.99 6.91 3.93
CA LYS A 658 17.26 5.47 4.22
C LYS A 658 16.02 4.69 4.65
N ASP A 659 14.97 5.39 5.09
CA ASP A 659 13.80 4.78 5.72
C ASP A 659 12.50 5.02 4.92
N THR A 660 12.62 5.43 3.66
CA THR A 660 11.55 5.44 2.64
C THR A 660 11.82 4.37 1.55
N PRO A 661 11.65 3.06 1.88
CA PRO A 661 12.06 1.97 1.00
C PRO A 661 11.36 1.97 -0.36
N THR A 662 12.01 1.41 -1.38
CA THR A 662 11.44 1.26 -2.74
C THR A 662 10.19 0.38 -2.74
N GLU A 663 9.04 1.03 -2.78
CA GLU A 663 7.72 0.38 -2.77
C GLU A 663 7.49 -0.42 -4.06
N ILE A 664 7.14 -1.70 -3.93
CA ILE A 664 7.13 -2.68 -5.04
C ILE A 664 5.89 -2.59 -5.94
N LEU A 665 4.74 -2.16 -5.44
CA LEU A 665 3.51 -2.04 -6.22
C LEU A 665 3.60 -0.92 -7.26
N HIS A 666 4.00 0.28 -6.85
CA HIS A 666 4.10 1.47 -7.68
C HIS A 666 5.38 1.52 -8.49
N THR A 667 6.49 1.00 -7.96
CA THR A 667 7.78 1.01 -8.67
C THR A 667 7.85 -0.11 -9.69
N VAL A 668 7.50 -1.34 -9.29
CA VAL A 668 7.67 -2.52 -10.13
C VAL A 668 6.42 -2.80 -10.95
N LEU A 669 5.27 -3.09 -10.33
CA LEU A 669 4.07 -3.49 -11.08
C LEU A 669 3.45 -2.35 -11.89
N LEU A 670 3.07 -1.25 -11.24
CA LEU A 670 2.48 -0.05 -11.86
C LEU A 670 3.55 0.88 -12.47
N GLY A 671 4.81 0.46 -12.47
CA GLY A 671 5.94 1.17 -13.06
C GLY A 671 6.61 0.33 -14.13
N VAL A 672 7.66 -0.38 -13.73
CA VAL A 672 8.53 -1.16 -14.64
C VAL A 672 7.73 -2.14 -15.52
N VAL A 673 6.92 -3.03 -14.92
CA VAL A 673 6.10 -4.00 -15.65
C VAL A 673 5.09 -3.30 -16.55
N LYS A 674 4.45 -2.23 -16.07
CA LYS A 674 3.55 -1.40 -16.87
C LYS A 674 4.23 -0.79 -18.11
N TYR A 675 5.49 -0.35 -17.99
CA TYR A 675 6.23 0.21 -19.13
C TYR A 675 6.50 -0.86 -20.20
N PHE A 676 6.96 -2.05 -19.81
CA PHE A 676 7.19 -3.14 -20.75
C PHE A 676 5.91 -3.74 -21.33
N TRP A 677 4.81 -3.75 -20.56
CA TRP A 677 3.49 -4.02 -21.09
C TRP A 677 3.12 -3.02 -22.21
N GLY A 678 3.31 -1.73 -21.98
CA GLY A 678 3.06 -0.70 -22.99
C GLY A 678 3.88 -0.91 -24.27
N GLN A 679 5.18 -1.21 -24.13
CA GLN A 679 6.04 -1.54 -25.27
C GLN A 679 5.59 -2.80 -26.00
N THR A 680 5.25 -3.86 -25.26
CA THR A 680 4.77 -5.12 -25.84
C THR A 680 3.48 -4.91 -26.62
N VAL A 681 2.52 -4.17 -26.05
CA VAL A 681 1.27 -3.82 -26.73
C VAL A 681 1.54 -3.03 -28.01
N PHE A 682 2.49 -2.09 -27.99
CA PHE A 682 2.86 -1.32 -29.17
C PHE A 682 3.40 -2.23 -30.29
N VAL A 683 4.37 -3.09 -29.97
CA VAL A 683 4.98 -4.04 -30.92
C VAL A 683 3.93 -4.99 -31.51
N LEU A 684 3.12 -5.61 -30.65
CA LEU A 684 2.11 -6.59 -31.08
C LEU A 684 0.96 -5.95 -31.85
N SER A 685 0.57 -4.72 -31.51
CA SER A 685 -0.45 -3.98 -32.25
C SER A 685 0.01 -3.65 -33.66
N ARG A 686 1.28 -3.23 -33.81
CA ARG A 686 1.89 -2.96 -35.12
C ARG A 686 2.03 -4.23 -35.95
N ALA A 687 2.31 -5.37 -35.31
CA ALA A 687 2.40 -6.67 -35.98
C ALA A 687 1.04 -7.37 -36.18
N HIS A 688 -0.08 -6.77 -35.74
CA HIS A 688 -1.41 -7.38 -35.73
C HIS A 688 -1.50 -8.73 -34.99
N ARG A 689 -0.71 -8.92 -33.92
CA ARG A 689 -0.63 -10.17 -33.13
C ARG A 689 -1.34 -10.13 -31.77
N MET A 690 -2.06 -9.06 -31.46
CA MET A 690 -2.77 -8.91 -30.18
C MET A 690 -3.82 -10.00 -29.92
N SER A 691 -4.53 -10.46 -30.96
CA SER A 691 -5.53 -11.54 -30.84
C SER A 691 -4.88 -12.89 -30.49
N THR A 692 -3.67 -13.15 -31.00
CA THR A 692 -2.88 -14.33 -30.65
C THR A 692 -2.46 -14.29 -29.18
N LEU A 693 -2.02 -13.13 -28.69
CA LEU A 693 -1.71 -12.96 -27.27
C LEU A 693 -2.93 -13.20 -26.39
N GLU A 694 -4.09 -12.61 -26.72
CA GLU A 694 -5.34 -12.80 -25.99
C GLU A 694 -5.72 -14.29 -25.91
N THR A 695 -5.71 -14.97 -27.06
CA THR A 695 -6.02 -16.41 -27.15
C THR A 695 -5.07 -17.23 -26.28
N ARG A 696 -3.78 -16.92 -26.31
CA ARG A 696 -2.77 -17.64 -25.51
C ARG A 696 -2.96 -17.43 -24.03
N LEU A 697 -3.14 -16.18 -23.58
CA LEU A 697 -3.44 -15.87 -22.18
C LEU A 697 -4.66 -16.65 -21.69
N GLY A 698 -5.75 -16.70 -22.48
CA GLY A 698 -6.95 -17.48 -22.14
C GLY A 698 -6.76 -19.00 -22.16
N SER A 699 -5.73 -19.50 -22.84
CA SER A 699 -5.43 -20.95 -22.92
C SER A 699 -4.46 -21.46 -21.85
N LEU A 700 -3.81 -20.56 -21.11
CA LEU A 700 -2.81 -20.94 -20.10
C LEU A 700 -3.47 -21.65 -18.91
N ASN A 701 -2.88 -22.78 -18.52
CA ASN A 701 -3.26 -23.47 -17.30
C ASN A 701 -2.68 -22.73 -16.08
N ILE A 702 -3.55 -22.09 -15.30
CA ILE A 702 -3.18 -21.35 -14.10
C ILE A 702 -3.19 -22.19 -12.82
N SER A 703 -3.37 -23.51 -12.94
CA SER A 703 -3.32 -24.42 -11.79
C SER A 703 -1.95 -24.33 -11.11
N GLY A 704 -1.96 -24.06 -9.79
CA GLY A 704 -0.73 -23.87 -9.00
C GLY A 704 -0.25 -22.42 -8.93
N LEU A 705 -0.90 -21.49 -9.63
CA LEU A 705 -0.67 -20.05 -9.47
C LEU A 705 -1.67 -19.46 -8.48
N ASN A 706 -1.20 -18.62 -7.57
CA ASN A 706 -2.05 -17.86 -6.65
C ASN A 706 -2.63 -16.61 -7.34
N ILE A 707 -3.42 -16.83 -8.40
CA ILE A 707 -4.11 -15.79 -9.17
C ILE A 707 -5.57 -16.16 -9.38
N ASP A 708 -6.44 -15.14 -9.47
CA ASP A 708 -7.82 -15.32 -9.92
C ASP A 708 -7.86 -15.79 -11.39
N SER A 709 -9.06 -16.03 -11.92
CA SER A 709 -9.25 -16.22 -13.36
C SER A 709 -8.58 -15.10 -14.17
N ILE A 710 -7.84 -15.47 -15.21
CA ILE A 710 -7.32 -14.51 -16.18
C ILE A 710 -8.51 -13.80 -16.82
N SER A 711 -8.42 -12.47 -16.94
CA SER A 711 -9.40 -11.65 -17.64
C SER A 711 -8.84 -11.19 -18.98
N GLU A 712 -8.40 -12.15 -19.81
CA GLU A 712 -7.57 -11.93 -21.01
C GLU A 712 -8.19 -10.91 -21.96
N LYS A 713 -9.49 -11.05 -22.25
CA LYS A 713 -10.23 -10.11 -23.09
C LYS A 713 -10.22 -8.70 -22.53
N TYR A 714 -10.40 -8.55 -21.21
CA TYR A 714 -10.34 -7.24 -20.55
C TYR A 714 -8.91 -6.68 -20.62
N MET A 715 -7.90 -7.49 -20.33
CA MET A 715 -6.50 -7.06 -20.33
C MET A 715 -6.05 -6.57 -21.71
N CYS A 716 -6.40 -7.31 -22.77
CA CYS A 716 -6.06 -6.99 -24.16
C CYS A 716 -6.93 -5.85 -24.74
N GLN A 717 -8.17 -5.69 -24.30
CA GLN A 717 -9.05 -4.60 -24.74
C GLN A 717 -8.74 -3.27 -24.04
N TYR A 718 -8.45 -3.30 -22.75
CA TYR A 718 -8.24 -2.12 -21.90
C TYR A 718 -6.78 -2.00 -21.44
N THR A 719 -5.85 -2.11 -22.39
CA THR A 719 -4.40 -2.19 -22.15
C THR A 719 -3.84 -1.07 -21.27
N GLY A 720 -4.44 0.13 -21.31
CA GLY A 720 -4.04 1.30 -20.51
C GLY A 720 -4.68 1.40 -19.12
N SER A 721 -5.68 0.57 -18.79
CA SER A 721 -6.48 0.68 -17.56
C SER A 721 -6.25 -0.48 -16.58
N LEU A 722 -5.13 -1.19 -16.72
CA LEU A 722 -4.79 -2.30 -15.85
C LEU A 722 -4.33 -1.82 -14.46
N VAL A 723 -4.60 -2.66 -13.45
CA VAL A 723 -4.27 -2.43 -12.05
C VAL A 723 -3.18 -3.40 -11.59
N GLY A 724 -2.64 -3.20 -10.37
CA GLY A 724 -1.52 -3.98 -9.85
C GLY A 724 -1.69 -5.50 -9.96
N LYS A 725 -2.88 -6.03 -9.62
CA LYS A 725 -3.17 -7.47 -9.76
C LYS A 725 -3.02 -7.99 -11.19
N HIS A 726 -3.43 -7.21 -12.20
CA HIS A 726 -3.29 -7.61 -13.60
C HIS A 726 -1.81 -7.64 -14.01
N PHE A 727 -1.03 -6.63 -13.60
CA PHE A 727 0.40 -6.61 -13.88
C PHE A 727 1.16 -7.72 -13.16
N LYS A 728 0.75 -8.10 -11.95
CA LYS A 728 1.30 -9.26 -11.25
C LYS A 728 1.04 -10.55 -12.04
N THR A 729 -0.18 -10.74 -12.54
CA THR A 729 -0.53 -11.87 -13.43
C THR A 729 0.31 -11.83 -14.71
N LEU A 730 0.42 -10.68 -15.37
CA LEU A 730 1.21 -10.55 -16.60
C LEU A 730 2.70 -10.85 -16.38
N ALA A 731 3.31 -10.34 -15.30
CA ALA A 731 4.71 -10.63 -14.99
C ALA A 731 5.00 -12.14 -14.86
N GLN A 732 4.04 -12.93 -14.37
CA GLN A 732 4.16 -14.38 -14.24
C GLN A 732 3.91 -15.14 -15.55
N LEU A 733 3.02 -14.63 -16.41
CA LEU A 733 2.51 -15.38 -17.57
C LEU A 733 3.11 -14.98 -18.91
N MET A 734 3.59 -13.74 -19.04
CA MET A 734 4.06 -13.19 -20.31
C MET A 734 5.15 -14.03 -20.97
N PRO A 735 6.15 -14.59 -20.27
CA PRO A 735 7.14 -15.47 -20.89
C PRO A 735 6.54 -16.63 -21.69
N PHE A 736 5.41 -17.18 -21.24
CA PHE A 736 4.72 -18.28 -21.92
C PHE A 736 3.75 -17.81 -23.00
N ALA A 737 3.22 -16.59 -22.88
CA ALA A 737 2.25 -16.04 -23.82
C ALA A 737 2.91 -15.42 -25.06
N CYS A 738 4.10 -14.80 -24.91
CA CYS A 738 4.72 -13.99 -25.96
C CYS A 738 6.03 -14.53 -26.57
N TYR A 739 6.50 -15.73 -26.19
CA TYR A 739 7.84 -16.25 -26.54
C TYR A 739 8.24 -16.20 -28.03
N ASP A 740 7.30 -16.30 -28.96
CA ASP A 740 7.51 -16.19 -30.42
C ASP A 740 6.76 -14.99 -31.04
N LEU A 741 6.13 -14.16 -30.20
CA LEU A 741 5.38 -12.97 -30.61
C LEU A 741 6.22 -11.69 -30.55
N VAL A 742 7.29 -11.69 -29.76
CA VAL A 742 8.20 -10.54 -29.57
C VAL A 742 9.64 -10.92 -29.93
N GLU A 743 10.48 -9.90 -30.15
CA GLU A 743 11.91 -10.07 -30.38
C GLU A 743 12.63 -10.63 -29.14
N PRO A 744 13.80 -11.30 -29.31
CA PRO A 744 14.52 -11.95 -28.22
C PRO A 744 14.84 -11.06 -27.02
N ASP A 745 15.28 -9.81 -27.24
CA ASP A 745 15.61 -8.88 -26.14
C ASP A 745 14.37 -8.57 -25.27
N LEU A 746 13.19 -8.38 -25.88
CA LEU A 746 11.96 -8.12 -25.15
C LEU A 746 11.45 -9.37 -24.41
N LEU A 747 11.66 -10.56 -24.98
CA LEU A 747 11.38 -11.82 -24.28
C LEU A 747 12.29 -11.99 -23.05
N GLU A 748 13.58 -11.67 -23.19
CA GLU A 748 14.55 -11.73 -22.10
C GLU A 748 14.14 -10.81 -20.94
N VAL A 749 13.68 -9.59 -21.25
CA VAL A 749 13.11 -8.70 -20.24
C VAL A 749 11.93 -9.34 -19.49
N TRP A 750 10.98 -9.97 -20.19
CA TRP A 750 9.85 -10.63 -19.53
C TRP A 750 10.28 -11.82 -18.66
N LEU A 751 11.28 -12.59 -19.10
CA LEU A 751 11.86 -13.68 -18.31
C LEU A 751 12.48 -13.15 -17.00
N LEU A 752 13.28 -12.08 -17.10
CA LEU A 752 13.93 -11.45 -15.94
C LEU A 752 12.91 -10.78 -15.01
N LEU A 753 11.88 -10.11 -15.54
CA LEU A 753 10.79 -9.55 -14.75
C LEU A 753 9.99 -10.61 -14.01
N GLY A 754 9.73 -11.76 -14.65
CA GLY A 754 9.09 -12.90 -14.00
C GLY A 754 9.87 -13.37 -12.78
N ARG A 755 11.19 -13.57 -12.93
CA ARG A 755 12.09 -13.96 -11.84
C ARG A 755 12.19 -12.90 -10.74
N LEU A 756 12.41 -11.64 -11.11
CA LEU A 756 12.48 -10.51 -10.17
C LEU A 756 11.19 -10.40 -9.34
N THR A 757 10.03 -10.51 -10.00
CA THR A 757 8.72 -10.44 -9.33
C THR A 757 8.53 -11.60 -8.35
N VAL A 758 9.06 -12.80 -8.61
CA VAL A 758 8.99 -13.90 -7.65
C VAL A 758 9.79 -13.57 -6.38
N LEU A 759 11.05 -13.14 -6.53
CA LEU A 759 11.90 -12.80 -5.38
C LEU A 759 11.30 -11.67 -4.54
N LEU A 760 10.74 -10.64 -5.17
CA LEU A 760 10.16 -9.48 -4.49
C LEU A 760 8.95 -9.82 -3.60
N TRP A 761 8.24 -10.92 -3.87
CA TRP A 761 7.06 -11.34 -3.11
C TRP A 761 7.33 -12.49 -2.14
N PHE A 762 8.60 -12.84 -1.91
CA PHE A 762 8.95 -13.75 -0.83
C PHE A 762 8.47 -13.22 0.50
N THR A 763 7.92 -14.12 1.29
CA THR A 763 7.34 -13.84 2.59
C THR A 763 8.34 -14.04 3.71
N GLU A 764 9.31 -14.91 3.46
CA GLU A 764 10.42 -15.25 4.34
C GLU A 764 11.66 -15.41 3.46
N ILE A 765 12.81 -15.01 3.98
CA ILE A 765 14.13 -15.17 3.38
C ILE A 765 14.92 -16.10 4.31
N GLU A 766 15.29 -17.28 3.84
CA GLU A 766 16.04 -18.27 4.64
C GLU A 766 17.50 -17.85 4.84
N ASN A 767 18.12 -17.31 3.79
CA ASN A 767 19.49 -16.82 3.83
C ASN A 767 19.59 -15.48 3.09
N ILE A 768 19.76 -14.41 3.87
CA ILE A 768 19.81 -13.04 3.37
C ILE A 768 21.00 -12.81 2.43
N ASP A 769 22.15 -13.42 2.68
CA ASP A 769 23.34 -13.19 1.85
C ASP A 769 23.15 -13.78 0.44
N LEU A 770 22.63 -15.01 0.36
CA LEU A 770 22.31 -15.66 -0.92
C LEU A 770 21.19 -14.92 -1.67
N TYR A 771 20.14 -14.55 -0.95
CA TYR A 771 19.01 -13.83 -1.52
C TYR A 771 19.44 -12.47 -2.09
N ILE A 772 20.29 -11.73 -1.38
CA ILE A 772 20.80 -10.43 -1.83
C ILE A 772 21.72 -10.58 -3.03
N ALA A 773 22.58 -11.60 -3.04
CA ALA A 773 23.43 -11.89 -4.20
C ALA A 773 22.59 -12.21 -5.44
N GLU A 774 21.56 -13.06 -5.32
CA GLU A 774 20.66 -13.38 -6.43
C GLU A 774 19.85 -12.15 -6.89
N MET A 775 19.34 -11.37 -5.93
CA MET A 775 18.61 -10.13 -6.21
C MET A 775 19.48 -9.12 -6.99
N GLN A 776 20.74 -8.93 -6.60
CA GLN A 776 21.66 -8.02 -7.30
C GLN A 776 21.93 -8.48 -8.72
N VAL A 777 22.24 -9.77 -8.93
CA VAL A 777 22.46 -10.34 -10.27
C VAL A 777 21.23 -10.14 -11.15
N ILE A 778 20.03 -10.44 -10.65
CA ILE A 778 18.80 -10.28 -11.43
C ILE A 778 18.51 -8.81 -11.75
N ILE A 779 18.77 -7.88 -10.83
CA ILE A 779 18.62 -6.44 -11.09
C ILE A 779 19.61 -5.99 -12.17
N ASP A 780 20.88 -6.40 -12.08
CA ASP A 780 21.91 -6.02 -13.04
C ASP A 780 21.59 -6.56 -14.44
N ASP A 781 21.26 -7.85 -14.54
CA ASP A 781 20.83 -8.50 -15.79
C ASP A 781 19.59 -7.82 -16.37
N PHE A 782 18.60 -7.52 -15.52
CA PHE A 782 17.37 -6.86 -15.92
C PHE A 782 17.62 -5.45 -16.46
N LEU A 783 18.45 -4.64 -15.78
CA LEU A 783 18.77 -3.29 -16.21
C LEU A 783 19.53 -3.31 -17.53
N LEU A 784 20.45 -4.26 -17.74
CA LEU A 784 21.15 -4.45 -19.01
C LEU A 784 20.20 -4.86 -20.14
N ALA A 785 19.28 -5.80 -19.89
CA ALA A 785 18.27 -6.20 -20.87
C ALA A 785 17.31 -5.04 -21.20
N ALA A 786 16.90 -4.26 -20.19
CA ALA A 786 16.09 -3.07 -20.36
C ALA A 786 16.79 -1.99 -21.20
N ALA A 787 18.08 -1.76 -20.96
CA ALA A 787 18.89 -0.82 -21.72
C ALA A 787 19.07 -1.26 -23.18
N ARG A 788 19.23 -2.56 -23.46
CA ARG A 788 19.24 -3.10 -24.84
C ARG A 788 17.92 -2.88 -25.55
N CYS A 789 16.79 -3.11 -24.85
CA CYS A 789 15.45 -2.89 -25.41
C CYS A 789 15.15 -1.41 -25.66
N SER A 790 15.52 -0.54 -24.72
CA SER A 790 15.27 0.89 -24.78
C SER A 790 16.27 1.65 -23.90
N PRO A 791 17.35 2.18 -24.49
CA PRO A 791 18.37 2.88 -23.72
C PRO A 791 17.83 4.12 -22.99
N SER A 792 16.88 4.84 -23.60
CA SER A 792 16.33 6.09 -23.05
C SER A 792 15.51 5.87 -21.77
N ILE A 793 14.94 4.68 -21.58
CA ILE A 793 14.09 4.38 -20.43
C ILE A 793 14.88 4.51 -19.12
N ILE A 794 16.16 4.14 -19.13
CA ILE A 794 17.07 4.25 -17.98
C ILE A 794 17.30 5.72 -17.60
N VAL A 795 17.41 6.62 -18.59
CA VAL A 795 17.64 8.05 -18.38
C VAL A 795 16.36 8.77 -17.93
N LEU A 796 15.22 8.41 -18.53
CA LEU A 796 13.97 9.15 -18.41
C LEU A 796 13.08 8.64 -17.27
N LYS A 797 13.24 7.38 -16.82
CA LYS A 797 12.38 6.76 -15.80
C LYS A 797 13.19 6.39 -14.54
N PRO A 798 13.14 7.25 -13.49
CA PRO A 798 13.78 7.00 -12.19
C PRO A 798 13.47 5.64 -11.54
N LYS A 799 12.32 5.05 -11.86
CA LYS A 799 11.88 3.76 -11.30
C LYS A 799 12.88 2.62 -11.56
N PHE A 800 13.62 2.67 -12.66
CA PHE A 800 14.66 1.68 -12.98
C PHE A 800 15.83 1.80 -12.03
N HIS A 801 16.31 3.02 -11.79
CA HIS A 801 17.36 3.28 -10.82
C HIS A 801 16.93 2.91 -9.39
N PHE A 802 15.66 3.10 -9.00
CA PHE A 802 15.20 2.73 -7.66
C PHE A 802 15.35 1.23 -7.33
N LEU A 803 15.46 0.37 -8.35
CA LEU A 803 15.68 -1.07 -8.15
C LEU A 803 17.05 -1.34 -7.52
N VAL A 804 18.08 -0.55 -7.83
CA VAL A 804 19.45 -0.75 -7.31
C VAL A 804 19.54 -0.59 -5.78
N HIS A 805 18.53 0.01 -5.17
CA HIS A 805 18.43 0.19 -3.72
C HIS A 805 17.68 -0.94 -3.01
N LEU A 806 17.00 -1.83 -3.73
CA LEU A 806 16.26 -2.94 -3.13
C LEU A 806 17.13 -3.81 -2.22
N PRO A 807 18.36 -4.22 -2.60
CA PRO A 807 19.24 -4.99 -1.72
C PRO A 807 19.46 -4.34 -0.35
N MET A 808 19.79 -3.05 -0.34
CA MET A 808 19.97 -2.27 0.89
C MET A 808 18.69 -2.24 1.72
N TYR A 809 17.52 -1.98 1.10
CA TYR A 809 16.26 -1.93 1.82
C TYR A 809 15.85 -3.28 2.40
N ILE A 810 16.12 -4.38 1.71
CA ILE A 810 15.78 -5.73 2.17
C ILE A 810 16.65 -6.13 3.37
N GLN A 811 17.95 -5.82 3.35
CA GLN A 811 18.81 -6.01 4.52
C GLN A 811 18.35 -5.16 5.72
N ARG A 812 17.83 -3.95 5.46
CA ARG A 812 17.37 -3.02 6.51
C ARG A 812 16.02 -3.40 7.12
N PHE A 813 15.07 -3.89 6.32
CA PHE A 813 13.66 -4.03 6.72
C PHE A 813 13.11 -5.46 6.60
N GLY A 814 13.85 -6.38 6.00
CA GLY A 814 13.38 -7.73 5.67
C GLY A 814 12.69 -7.81 4.31
N PRO A 815 11.89 -8.87 4.07
CA PRO A 815 11.27 -9.11 2.77
C PRO A 815 10.41 -7.91 2.28
N PRO A 816 10.40 -7.58 0.96
CA PRO A 816 9.74 -6.38 0.46
C PRO A 816 8.25 -6.23 0.77
N ILE A 817 7.56 -7.35 0.98
CA ILE A 817 6.14 -7.36 1.39
C ILE A 817 5.89 -6.59 2.70
N LEU A 818 6.89 -6.43 3.57
CA LEU A 818 6.76 -5.70 4.82
C LEU A 818 6.55 -4.19 4.61
N PHE A 819 7.07 -3.64 3.51
CA PHE A 819 6.98 -2.22 3.15
C PHE A 819 6.18 -1.98 1.85
N ALA A 820 5.39 -2.95 1.40
CA ALA A 820 4.42 -2.78 0.31
C ALA A 820 3.20 -1.95 0.76
N THR A 821 2.60 -1.17 -0.16
CA THR A 821 1.49 -0.26 0.17
C THR A 821 0.10 -0.87 0.01
N GLU A 822 -0.01 -2.09 -0.53
CA GLU A 822 -1.29 -2.73 -0.86
C GLU A 822 -2.26 -2.79 0.34
N ARG A 823 -1.77 -3.06 1.56
CA ARG A 823 -2.62 -3.09 2.77
C ARG A 823 -3.24 -1.72 3.08
N PHE A 824 -2.48 -0.64 2.91
CA PHE A 824 -2.96 0.72 3.16
C PHE A 824 -3.90 1.19 2.04
N GLU A 825 -3.59 0.89 0.78
CA GLU A 825 -4.46 1.22 -0.35
C GLU A 825 -5.82 0.51 -0.27
N SER A 826 -5.83 -0.74 0.18
CA SER A 826 -7.08 -1.48 0.42
C SER A 826 -7.96 -0.79 1.47
N PHE A 827 -7.34 -0.07 2.41
CA PHE A 827 -7.97 0.69 3.49
C PHE A 827 -8.56 2.03 3.02
N HIS A 828 -8.14 2.58 1.88
CA HIS A 828 -8.74 3.80 1.30
C HIS A 828 -10.25 3.66 1.09
N GLY A 829 -10.75 2.43 0.89
CA GLY A 829 -12.19 2.14 0.86
C GLY A 829 -12.92 2.50 2.17
N VAL A 830 -12.30 2.21 3.32
CA VAL A 830 -12.84 2.52 4.66
C VAL A 830 -12.81 4.03 4.90
N PHE A 831 -11.70 4.69 4.54
CA PHE A 831 -11.60 6.15 4.59
C PHE A 831 -12.70 6.85 3.79
N ARG A 832 -12.96 6.39 2.56
CA ARG A 832 -14.02 6.95 1.70
C ARG A 832 -15.39 6.87 2.35
N ALA A 833 -15.72 5.77 3.05
CA ALA A 833 -16.96 5.67 3.81
C ALA A 833 -17.03 6.76 4.89
N GLY A 834 -15.92 6.99 5.61
CA GLY A 834 -15.72 8.10 6.53
C GLY A 834 -16.11 9.46 5.94
N SER A 835 -15.50 9.80 4.80
CA SER A 835 -15.67 11.06 4.09
C SER A 835 -17.07 11.26 3.48
N ILE A 836 -17.61 10.26 2.76
CA ILE A 836 -18.89 10.38 2.02
C ILE A 836 -20.05 10.72 2.97
N HIS A 837 -20.05 10.14 4.17
CA HIS A 837 -21.10 10.29 5.17
C HIS A 837 -20.75 11.32 6.27
N SER A 838 -19.76 12.19 6.04
CA SER A 838 -19.43 13.32 6.91
C SER A 838 -20.45 14.46 6.76
N ASN A 839 -20.48 15.38 7.72
CA ASN A 839 -21.28 16.62 7.65
C ASN A 839 -20.63 17.67 6.72
N ARG A 840 -19.36 17.44 6.33
CA ARG A 840 -18.54 18.24 5.42
C ARG A 840 -18.15 19.64 5.90
N GLN A 841 -18.56 20.06 7.10
CA GLN A 841 -18.15 21.33 7.71
C GLN A 841 -16.70 21.26 8.20
N ALA A 842 -16.33 20.17 8.89
CA ALA A 842 -14.97 19.89 9.33
C ALA A 842 -14.58 18.45 8.96
N PRO A 843 -14.25 18.17 7.69
CA PRO A 843 -14.03 16.80 7.20
C PRO A 843 -12.96 16.03 7.99
N SER A 844 -11.87 16.70 8.40
CA SER A 844 -10.82 16.09 9.21
C SER A 844 -11.32 15.63 10.58
N CYS A 845 -12.13 16.44 11.27
CA CYS A 845 -12.76 16.10 12.54
C CYS A 845 -13.73 14.93 12.41
N ASP A 846 -14.66 15.02 11.45
CA ASP A 846 -15.69 13.99 11.24
C ASP A 846 -15.07 12.61 10.91
N ILE A 847 -13.99 12.60 10.13
CA ILE A 847 -13.28 11.38 9.75
C ILE A 847 -12.50 10.83 10.94
N ALA A 848 -11.81 11.68 11.71
CA ALA A 848 -11.12 11.26 12.93
C ALA A 848 -12.09 10.60 13.92
N ASP A 849 -13.23 11.24 14.20
CA ASP A 849 -14.28 10.71 15.08
C ASP A 849 -14.91 9.41 14.56
N TYR A 850 -15.06 9.28 13.24
CA TYR A 850 -15.50 8.03 12.63
C TYR A 850 -14.53 6.89 12.94
N PHE A 851 -13.22 7.12 12.77
CA PHE A 851 -12.21 6.11 13.06
C PHE A 851 -12.05 5.81 14.56
N VAL A 852 -12.29 6.77 15.46
CA VAL A 852 -12.42 6.49 16.91
C VAL A 852 -13.56 5.49 17.15
N GLY A 853 -14.70 5.69 16.49
CA GLY A 853 -15.84 4.77 16.56
C GLY A 853 -15.50 3.35 16.08
N LEU A 854 -14.82 3.24 14.94
CA LEU A 854 -14.39 1.96 14.37
C LEU A 854 -13.37 1.23 15.25
N ASN A 855 -12.32 1.94 15.69
CA ASN A 855 -11.24 1.36 16.48
C ASN A 855 -11.75 0.90 17.85
N ARG A 856 -12.66 1.65 18.47
CA ARG A 856 -13.34 1.21 19.69
C ARG A 856 -14.07 -0.11 19.49
N LEU A 857 -14.90 -0.20 18.46
CA LEU A 857 -15.67 -1.41 18.18
C LEU A 857 -14.71 -2.60 17.95
N LYS A 858 -13.69 -2.42 17.11
CA LYS A 858 -12.63 -3.43 16.87
C LYS A 858 -11.99 -3.90 18.17
N HIS A 859 -11.57 -2.97 19.03
CA HIS A 859 -10.87 -3.25 20.27
C HIS A 859 -11.73 -4.02 21.27
N ILE A 860 -12.94 -3.53 21.56
CA ILE A 860 -13.82 -4.13 22.56
C ILE A 860 -14.32 -5.51 22.08
N CYS A 861 -14.73 -5.62 20.81
CA CYS A 861 -15.27 -6.87 20.26
C CYS A 861 -14.22 -7.98 20.14
N SER A 862 -12.94 -7.65 19.97
CA SER A 862 -11.86 -8.64 19.96
C SER A 862 -11.32 -8.96 21.36
N GLY A 863 -11.98 -8.49 22.41
CA GLY A 863 -11.63 -8.77 23.81
C GLY A 863 -10.54 -7.86 24.40
N GLY A 864 -10.28 -6.71 23.78
CA GLY A 864 -9.33 -5.74 24.29
C GLY A 864 -9.74 -5.12 25.62
N TYR A 865 -8.73 -4.77 26.42
CA TYR A 865 -8.88 -4.19 27.76
C TYR A 865 -8.86 -2.66 27.71
N TRP A 866 -9.56 -2.03 28.64
CA TRP A 866 -9.53 -0.57 28.83
C TRP A 866 -9.66 -0.23 30.30
N LYS A 867 -9.27 0.99 30.65
CA LYS A 867 -9.26 1.47 32.04
C LYS A 867 -10.62 2.05 32.41
N GLU A 868 -11.21 1.55 33.50
CA GLU A 868 -12.42 2.08 34.13
C GLU A 868 -12.11 2.30 35.63
N GLY A 869 -12.05 3.58 36.04
CA GLY A 869 -11.48 3.94 37.35
C GLY A 869 -10.02 3.48 37.45
N ASP A 870 -9.70 2.74 38.51
CA ASP A 870 -8.36 2.17 38.74
C ASP A 870 -8.20 0.74 38.19
N SER A 871 -9.25 0.16 37.58
CA SER A 871 -9.25 -1.21 37.10
C SER A 871 -9.20 -1.32 35.58
N TRP A 872 -8.50 -2.33 35.09
CA TRP A 872 -8.53 -2.72 33.68
C TRP A 872 -9.66 -3.73 33.46
N VAL A 873 -10.63 -3.35 32.65
CA VAL A 873 -11.83 -4.14 32.36
C VAL A 873 -11.86 -4.53 30.88
N ARG A 874 -12.69 -5.52 30.54
CA ARG A 874 -12.93 -5.96 29.15
C ARG A 874 -14.40 -6.28 28.93
N ALA A 875 -14.78 -6.49 27.67
CA ALA A 875 -16.15 -6.87 27.32
C ALA A 875 -16.57 -8.18 27.99
N SER A 876 -17.86 -8.30 28.29
CA SER A 876 -18.44 -9.52 28.85
C SER A 876 -18.19 -10.75 27.96
N SER A 877 -18.28 -11.95 28.53
CA SER A 877 -18.16 -13.21 27.76
C SER A 877 -19.14 -13.27 26.60
N CYS A 878 -20.37 -12.83 26.80
CA CYS A 878 -21.40 -12.81 25.77
C CYS A 878 -20.99 -12.05 24.49
N VAL A 879 -20.37 -10.87 24.63
CA VAL A 879 -19.89 -10.09 23.48
C VAL A 879 -18.76 -10.85 22.76
N ARG A 880 -17.79 -11.35 23.52
CA ARG A 880 -16.59 -12.01 22.97
C ARG A 880 -16.91 -13.33 22.26
N GLU A 881 -17.77 -14.15 22.88
CA GLU A 881 -18.20 -15.44 22.33
C GLU A 881 -19.10 -15.26 21.11
N PHE A 882 -19.96 -14.21 21.09
CA PHE A 882 -20.82 -13.94 19.95
C PHE A 882 -20.01 -13.68 18.67
N VAL A 883 -18.99 -12.82 18.75
CA VAL A 883 -18.15 -12.46 17.61
C VAL A 883 -17.38 -13.67 17.08
N ALA A 884 -16.88 -14.53 17.97
CA ALA A 884 -16.19 -15.77 17.58
C ALA A 884 -17.13 -16.78 16.90
N GLY A 885 -18.40 -16.83 17.30
CA GLY A 885 -19.39 -17.77 16.78
C GLY A 885 -20.08 -17.37 15.46
N HIS A 886 -20.00 -16.10 15.03
CA HIS A 886 -20.75 -15.60 13.87
C HIS A 886 -19.83 -15.00 12.79
N LYS A 887 -19.65 -15.73 11.68
CA LYS A 887 -18.70 -15.40 10.60
C LYS A 887 -18.93 -14.04 9.96
N GLU A 888 -20.19 -13.65 9.76
CA GLU A 888 -20.57 -12.37 9.16
C GLU A 888 -20.11 -11.20 10.04
N PHE A 889 -20.36 -11.29 11.35
CA PHE A 889 -19.96 -10.27 12.33
C PHE A 889 -18.45 -10.22 12.56
N TYR A 890 -17.77 -11.37 12.48
CA TYR A 890 -16.32 -11.45 12.48
C TYR A 890 -15.71 -10.69 11.29
N THR A 891 -16.29 -10.88 10.11
CA THR A 891 -15.87 -10.20 8.87
C THR A 891 -16.12 -8.69 8.94
N LEU A 892 -17.20 -8.24 9.59
CA LEU A 892 -17.49 -6.80 9.80
C LEU A 892 -16.42 -6.07 10.62
N LEU A 893 -15.63 -6.79 11.43
CA LEU A 893 -14.50 -6.24 12.18
C LEU A 893 -13.22 -6.15 11.35
N GLY A 894 -13.23 -6.61 10.10
CA GLY A 894 -12.05 -6.66 9.24
C GLY A 894 -11.12 -7.83 9.52
N LEU A 895 -11.62 -8.88 10.19
CA LEU A 895 -10.88 -10.11 10.46
C LEU A 895 -11.21 -11.17 9.39
N PRO A 896 -10.20 -11.90 8.85
CA PRO A 896 -10.43 -12.91 7.82
C PRO A 896 -11.15 -14.13 8.40
N ILE A 897 -12.14 -14.68 7.69
CA ILE A 897 -12.76 -15.95 8.08
C ILE A 897 -11.68 -17.04 7.99
N GLN A 898 -11.17 -17.51 9.12
CA GLN A 898 -10.26 -18.65 9.17
C GLN A 898 -11.04 -19.93 8.84
N SER A 899 -11.19 -20.25 7.56
CA SER A 899 -11.25 -21.66 7.18
C SER A 899 -9.80 -22.12 7.02
N GLN A 900 -9.12 -22.45 8.11
CA GLN A 900 -7.80 -23.08 7.96
C GLN A 900 -8.01 -24.37 7.17
N PRO A 901 -7.42 -24.48 5.96
CA PRO A 901 -7.42 -25.73 5.24
C PRO A 901 -6.60 -26.71 6.08
N VAL A 902 -7.19 -27.83 6.47
CA VAL A 902 -6.47 -28.88 7.19
C VAL A 902 -5.80 -29.76 6.14
N ALA A 903 -4.47 -29.81 6.17
CA ALA A 903 -3.69 -30.70 5.32
C ALA A 903 -4.25 -32.13 5.38
N GLY A 904 -4.30 -32.80 4.23
CA GLY A 904 -4.85 -34.16 4.12
C GLY A 904 -6.38 -34.27 4.17
N SER A 905 -7.11 -33.15 4.30
CA SER A 905 -8.57 -33.20 4.20
C SER A 905 -9.03 -33.54 2.77
N ILE A 906 -10.06 -34.40 2.69
CA ILE A 906 -10.64 -34.86 1.43
C ILE A 906 -12.06 -34.33 1.32
N THR A 907 -12.40 -33.82 0.13
CA THR A 907 -13.75 -33.43 -0.21
C THR A 907 -14.38 -34.51 -1.07
N LEU A 908 -15.48 -35.09 -0.58
CA LEU A 908 -16.27 -36.08 -1.31
C LEU A 908 -17.20 -35.39 -2.31
N MET A 909 -17.67 -36.14 -3.31
CA MET A 909 -18.66 -35.65 -4.26
C MET A 909 -20.00 -35.33 -3.56
N PRO A 910 -20.74 -34.27 -3.97
CA PRO A 910 -22.03 -33.90 -3.38
C PRO A 910 -23.09 -35.00 -3.47
N ARG A 911 -23.89 -35.18 -2.41
CA ARG A 911 -24.91 -36.25 -2.29
C ARG A 911 -26.03 -36.20 -3.35
N HIS A 912 -26.26 -35.06 -4.02
CA HIS A 912 -27.33 -34.92 -5.02
C HIS A 912 -27.13 -35.78 -6.28
N HIS A 913 -25.98 -36.44 -6.44
CA HIS A 913 -25.71 -37.41 -7.50
C HIS A 913 -25.62 -38.88 -7.03
N LEU A 914 -26.00 -39.20 -5.79
CA LEU A 914 -25.90 -40.56 -5.26
C LEU A 914 -27.22 -41.32 -5.44
N SER A 915 -27.29 -42.13 -6.50
CA SER A 915 -27.59 -43.54 -6.22
C SER A 915 -26.39 -44.05 -5.41
N ILE A 916 -26.67 -44.64 -4.25
CA ILE A 916 -25.72 -45.27 -3.30
C ILE A 916 -24.42 -45.64 -4.01
N HIS A 917 -23.29 -45.04 -3.61
CA HIS A 917 -21.92 -45.29 -4.13
C HIS A 917 -21.85 -46.55 -5.00
N LYS A 918 -22.19 -46.44 -6.29
CA LYS A 918 -22.14 -47.61 -7.16
C LYS A 918 -20.67 -48.00 -7.21
N PRO A 919 -20.33 -49.25 -6.83
CA PRO A 919 -18.96 -49.74 -6.95
C PRO A 919 -18.53 -49.47 -8.39
N SER A 920 -17.59 -48.55 -8.56
CA SER A 920 -17.03 -48.24 -9.87
C SER A 920 -15.92 -49.25 -10.11
N ASP A 921 -15.92 -49.90 -11.27
CA ASP A 921 -14.86 -50.83 -11.62
C ASP A 921 -13.52 -50.09 -11.74
N TRP A 922 -12.41 -50.76 -11.42
CA TRP A 922 -11.06 -50.19 -11.48
C TRP A 922 -10.77 -49.59 -12.87
N SER A 923 -11.30 -50.23 -13.91
CA SER A 923 -11.24 -49.80 -15.31
C SER A 923 -11.77 -48.37 -15.55
N GLU A 924 -12.65 -47.85 -14.71
CA GLU A 924 -13.19 -46.49 -14.84
C GLU A 924 -12.20 -45.39 -14.44
N PHE A 925 -11.20 -45.72 -13.63
CA PHE A 925 -10.18 -44.80 -13.12
C PHE A 925 -8.88 -44.87 -13.92
N THR A 926 -8.73 -45.85 -14.82
CA THR A 926 -7.57 -46.05 -15.69
C THR A 926 -7.86 -45.74 -17.17
N ARG A 927 -9.03 -45.16 -17.51
CA ARG A 927 -9.40 -44.80 -18.89
C ARG A 927 -8.37 -43.84 -19.50
N GLY A 928 -7.42 -44.38 -20.26
CA GLY A 928 -6.34 -43.65 -20.93
C GLY A 928 -4.94 -44.26 -20.77
N SER A 929 -4.73 -45.13 -19.77
CA SER A 929 -3.42 -45.78 -19.52
C SER A 929 -3.59 -47.31 -19.53
N HIS A 930 -3.32 -47.95 -20.69
CA HIS A 930 -3.36 -49.41 -20.84
C HIS A 930 -2.46 -50.16 -19.83
N SER A 931 -1.48 -49.47 -19.27
CA SER A 931 -0.47 -49.97 -18.33
C SER A 931 -0.99 -50.28 -16.91
N PHE A 932 -2.18 -49.81 -16.53
CA PHE A 932 -2.68 -49.94 -15.14
C PHE A 932 -3.87 -50.87 -14.92
N ALA A 933 -4.47 -51.41 -15.98
CA ALA A 933 -5.61 -52.31 -15.85
C ALA A 933 -5.31 -53.57 -15.00
N SER A 934 -4.05 -54.01 -14.97
CA SER A 934 -3.56 -55.18 -14.22
C SER A 934 -3.01 -54.86 -12.81
N CYS A 935 -2.99 -53.58 -12.41
CA CYS A 935 -2.29 -53.07 -11.22
C CYS A 935 -3.27 -52.40 -10.22
N SER A 936 -4.40 -53.05 -9.93
CA SER A 936 -5.36 -52.51 -8.94
C SER A 936 -4.70 -52.43 -7.55
N PRO A 937 -4.78 -51.28 -6.84
CA PRO A 937 -4.11 -51.10 -5.55
C PRO A 937 -4.85 -51.77 -4.36
N GLY A 938 -5.84 -52.64 -4.63
CA GLY A 938 -6.58 -53.38 -3.62
C GLY A 938 -6.95 -54.81 -4.05
N PRO A 939 -7.26 -55.72 -3.09
CA PRO A 939 -7.71 -57.09 -3.40
C PRO A 939 -9.00 -57.08 -4.25
N ALA A 940 -9.30 -58.20 -4.93
CA ALA A 940 -10.37 -58.36 -5.93
C ALA A 940 -11.79 -57.90 -5.50
N PHE A 941 -12.02 -57.69 -4.20
CA PHE A 941 -13.29 -57.25 -3.61
C PHE A 941 -13.28 -55.80 -3.09
N SER A 942 -12.31 -54.98 -3.50
CA SER A 942 -12.21 -53.57 -3.08
C SER A 942 -13.21 -52.69 -3.80
N HIS A 943 -13.81 -51.72 -3.10
CA HIS A 943 -14.80 -50.81 -3.67
C HIS A 943 -14.20 -49.44 -3.97
N PHE A 944 -14.26 -49.01 -5.23
CA PHE A 944 -13.69 -47.73 -5.66
C PHE A 944 -14.76 -46.66 -5.86
N PHE A 945 -14.43 -45.42 -5.49
CA PHE A 945 -15.31 -44.26 -5.69
C PHE A 945 -14.51 -42.97 -5.96
N ARG A 946 -15.08 -42.05 -6.74
CA ARG A 946 -14.45 -40.75 -7.04
C ARG A 946 -14.48 -39.81 -5.84
N ILE A 947 -13.42 -39.03 -5.67
CA ILE A 947 -13.36 -37.90 -4.73
C ILE A 947 -13.22 -36.59 -5.50
N LEU A 948 -13.71 -35.48 -4.94
CA LEU A 948 -13.73 -34.18 -5.63
C LEU A 948 -12.36 -33.49 -5.57
N SER A 949 -11.74 -33.50 -4.40
CA SER A 949 -10.44 -32.90 -4.18
C SER A 949 -9.80 -33.42 -2.89
N ALA A 950 -8.48 -33.34 -2.79
CA ALA A 950 -7.72 -33.51 -1.56
C ALA A 950 -6.90 -32.26 -1.28
N LEU A 951 -6.52 -32.00 -0.03
CA LEU A 951 -5.55 -30.97 0.32
C LEU A 951 -4.17 -31.60 0.55
N SER A 952 -3.12 -31.06 -0.09
CA SER A 952 -1.74 -31.49 0.11
C SER A 952 -1.24 -31.17 1.53
N GLN A 953 -0.02 -31.60 1.88
CA GLN A 953 0.65 -31.18 3.12
C GLN A 953 0.98 -29.68 3.14
N ALA A 954 1.15 -29.06 1.97
CA ALA A 954 1.26 -27.62 1.83
C ALA A 954 -0.12 -26.92 1.81
N CYS A 955 -1.21 -27.64 2.09
CA CYS A 955 -2.60 -27.19 2.02
C CYS A 955 -3.08 -26.75 0.63
N ASP A 956 -2.39 -27.15 -0.44
CA ASP A 956 -2.82 -26.92 -1.82
C ASP A 956 -3.97 -27.85 -2.21
N SER A 957 -4.93 -27.34 -2.97
CA SER A 957 -6.03 -28.16 -3.49
C SER A 957 -5.59 -29.02 -4.67
N ILE A 958 -5.56 -30.33 -4.47
CA ILE A 958 -5.35 -31.35 -5.50
C ILE A 958 -6.71 -31.77 -6.06
N LYS A 959 -6.88 -31.63 -7.37
CA LYS A 959 -8.06 -32.02 -8.15
C LYS A 959 -7.61 -32.79 -9.39
N THR A 960 -8.53 -33.50 -10.04
CA THR A 960 -8.28 -33.97 -11.41
C THR A 960 -7.89 -32.78 -12.30
N GLY A 961 -6.79 -32.90 -13.04
CA GLY A 961 -6.17 -31.86 -13.85
C GLY A 961 -5.08 -31.04 -13.13
N SER A 962 -4.94 -31.15 -11.80
CA SER A 962 -3.91 -30.44 -11.04
C SER A 962 -2.52 -30.91 -11.44
N ASN A 963 -1.58 -29.97 -11.56
CA ASN A 963 -0.16 -30.29 -11.69
C ASN A 963 0.46 -30.44 -10.29
N ILE A 964 1.27 -31.47 -10.09
CA ILE A 964 1.98 -31.79 -8.85
C ILE A 964 3.46 -31.78 -9.14
N LEU A 965 4.23 -31.03 -8.36
CA LEU A 965 5.69 -31.09 -8.35
C LEU A 965 6.12 -32.12 -7.29
N PHE A 966 6.85 -33.15 -7.71
CA PHE A 966 7.35 -34.19 -6.80
C PHE A 966 8.78 -33.89 -6.34
N GLN A 967 9.61 -33.39 -7.26
CA GLN A 967 11.00 -32.96 -7.05
C GLN A 967 11.31 -31.87 -8.09
N ALA A 968 12.44 -31.14 -7.94
CA ALA A 968 12.81 -30.04 -8.83
C ALA A 968 12.79 -30.38 -10.35
N THR A 969 12.98 -31.65 -10.72
CA THR A 969 13.02 -32.12 -12.11
C THR A 969 11.88 -33.08 -12.48
N LYS A 970 10.98 -33.39 -11.55
CA LYS A 970 9.88 -34.35 -11.74
C LYS A 970 8.55 -33.72 -11.34
N PHE A 971 7.67 -33.58 -12.32
CA PHE A 971 6.32 -33.06 -12.13
C PHE A 971 5.32 -34.01 -12.79
N GLY A 972 4.05 -33.90 -12.44
CA GLY A 972 3.02 -34.75 -13.02
C GLY A 972 1.65 -34.08 -13.00
N GLN A 973 0.74 -34.53 -13.85
CA GLN A 973 -0.65 -34.07 -13.88
C GLN A 973 -1.57 -35.15 -13.34
N VAL A 974 -2.45 -34.80 -12.41
CA VAL A 974 -3.42 -35.72 -11.82
C VAL A 974 -4.50 -36.06 -12.84
N GLU A 975 -4.57 -37.31 -13.26
CA GLU A 975 -5.60 -37.80 -14.20
C GLU A 975 -6.89 -38.19 -13.45
N ALA A 976 -6.76 -38.75 -12.25
CA ALA A 976 -7.91 -39.19 -11.45
C ALA A 976 -7.61 -39.15 -9.95
N LEU A 977 -8.64 -38.86 -9.15
CA LEU A 977 -8.62 -38.97 -7.70
C LEU A 977 -9.73 -39.92 -7.24
N PHE A 978 -9.39 -40.90 -6.39
CA PHE A 978 -10.33 -41.91 -5.96
C PHE A 978 -10.03 -42.46 -4.56
N GLY A 979 -11.08 -42.95 -3.90
CA GLY A 979 -11.00 -43.75 -2.68
C GLY A 979 -11.22 -45.23 -2.99
N CYS A 980 -10.59 -46.09 -2.19
CA CYS A 980 -10.66 -47.54 -2.23
C CYS A 980 -11.04 -48.03 -0.83
N ALA A 981 -12.29 -48.45 -0.66
CA ALA A 981 -12.73 -49.12 0.57
C ALA A 981 -12.30 -50.58 0.53
N LEU A 982 -11.45 -50.96 1.48
CA LEU A 982 -10.94 -52.33 1.64
C LEU A 982 -11.95 -53.19 2.40
N PRO A 983 -11.95 -54.52 2.18
CA PRO A 983 -12.80 -55.45 2.94
C PRO A 983 -12.59 -55.40 4.47
N SER A 984 -11.45 -54.88 4.94
CA SER A 984 -11.14 -54.66 6.36
C SER A 984 -11.91 -53.49 7.00
N GLY A 985 -12.75 -52.77 6.25
CA GLY A 985 -13.45 -51.57 6.71
C GLY A 985 -12.59 -50.30 6.72
N THR A 986 -11.41 -50.34 6.09
CA THR A 986 -10.49 -49.21 5.97
C THR A 986 -10.56 -48.62 4.56
N THR A 987 -10.69 -47.31 4.44
CA THR A 987 -10.63 -46.62 3.15
C THR A 987 -9.25 -46.00 2.93
N LYS A 988 -8.62 -46.31 1.80
CA LYS A 988 -7.39 -45.65 1.31
C LYS A 988 -7.72 -44.73 0.15
N TYR A 989 -6.96 -43.65 -0.03
CA TYR A 989 -7.17 -42.69 -1.11
C TYR A 989 -5.96 -42.64 -2.04
N TYR A 990 -6.19 -42.36 -3.32
CA TYR A 990 -5.16 -42.45 -4.36
C TYR A 990 -5.32 -41.33 -5.38
N ALA A 991 -4.19 -40.99 -6.01
CA ALA A 991 -4.12 -40.16 -7.20
C ALA A 991 -3.45 -40.94 -8.35
N SER A 992 -4.12 -41.02 -9.49
CA SER A 992 -3.47 -41.37 -10.76
C SER A 992 -2.80 -40.11 -11.30
N VAL A 993 -1.52 -40.18 -11.59
CA VAL A 993 -0.69 -39.05 -12.02
C VAL A 993 0.10 -39.41 -13.26
N LYS A 994 -0.07 -38.63 -14.32
CA LYS A 994 0.79 -38.65 -15.50
C LYS A 994 2.06 -37.87 -15.21
N MET A 995 3.18 -38.55 -15.08
CA MET A 995 4.48 -37.95 -14.76
C MET A 995 5.18 -37.46 -16.02
N TYR A 996 5.94 -36.38 -15.84
CA TYR A 996 6.82 -35.75 -16.79
C TYR A 996 8.21 -35.60 -16.13
N SER A 997 9.25 -36.06 -16.81
CA SER A 997 10.64 -35.75 -16.41
C SER A 997 11.30 -34.88 -17.47
N SER A 998 11.89 -33.76 -17.03
CA SER A 998 12.71 -32.95 -17.93
C SER A 998 14.10 -33.58 -18.06
N LEU A 999 14.45 -34.00 -19.27
CA LEU A 999 15.83 -34.34 -19.62
C LEU A 999 16.50 -33.09 -20.17
N CYS A 1000 17.53 -32.60 -19.46
CA CYS A 1000 18.34 -31.49 -19.95
C CYS A 1000 19.17 -31.97 -21.14
N GLN A 1001 18.86 -31.51 -22.34
CA GLN A 1001 19.65 -31.80 -23.54
C GLN A 1001 20.54 -30.60 -23.96
N SER A 1002 20.17 -29.36 -23.63
CA SER A 1002 21.00 -28.14 -23.71
C SER A 1002 20.31 -26.93 -23.04
N LYS A 1003 20.95 -25.74 -23.02
CA LYS A 1003 20.42 -24.48 -22.41
C LYS A 1003 19.04 -24.03 -22.92
N ILE A 1004 18.52 -24.58 -24.03
CA ILE A 1004 17.27 -24.11 -24.68
C ILE A 1004 16.34 -25.28 -25.07
N SER A 1005 16.68 -26.55 -24.78
CA SER A 1005 15.85 -27.71 -25.16
C SER A 1005 15.68 -28.71 -24.01
N TYR A 1006 14.40 -28.98 -23.68
CA TYR A 1006 14.00 -30.04 -22.78
C TYR A 1006 13.26 -31.13 -23.56
N ALA A 1007 13.72 -32.38 -23.46
CA ALA A 1007 12.93 -33.54 -23.89
C ALA A 1007 12.05 -33.98 -22.71
N LEU A 1008 10.75 -34.18 -22.96
CA LEU A 1008 9.79 -34.68 -21.98
C LEU A 1008 9.64 -36.18 -22.15
N GLN A 1009 10.09 -36.96 -21.16
CA GLN A 1009 9.68 -38.35 -21.03
C GLN A 1009 8.39 -38.41 -20.20
N THR A 1010 7.41 -39.18 -20.68
CA THR A 1010 6.12 -39.37 -20.01
C THR A 1010 5.97 -40.81 -19.53
N PHE A 1011 5.55 -40.98 -18.28
CA PHE A 1011 5.12 -42.27 -17.74
C PHE A 1011 3.95 -42.05 -16.77
N SER A 1012 3.04 -43.00 -16.66
CA SER A 1012 1.90 -42.89 -15.74
C SER A 1012 2.26 -43.53 -14.38
N MET A 1013 1.73 -43.02 -13.27
CA MET A 1013 1.98 -43.50 -11.89
C MET A 1013 0.70 -43.47 -11.04
N ILE A 1014 0.52 -44.43 -10.12
CA ILE A 1014 -0.51 -44.36 -9.08
C ILE A 1014 0.17 -44.06 -7.75
N ALA A 1015 -0.19 -42.94 -7.11
CA ALA A 1015 0.33 -42.52 -5.82
C ALA A 1015 -0.72 -42.75 -4.72
N LEU A 1016 -0.32 -43.37 -3.61
CA LEU A 1016 -1.14 -43.46 -2.40
C LEU A 1016 -1.15 -42.11 -1.68
N LEU A 1017 -2.35 -41.58 -1.46
CA LEU A 1017 -2.62 -40.46 -0.56
C LEU A 1017 -2.85 -41.09 0.82
N LYS A 1018 -1.81 -41.16 1.66
CA LYS A 1018 -1.82 -41.93 2.92
C LYS A 1018 -3.08 -41.65 3.76
N GLY A 1019 -3.64 -42.73 4.30
CA GLY A 1019 -4.79 -42.69 5.18
C GLY A 1019 -5.52 -44.00 5.43
N SER A 1020 -5.69 -44.35 6.69
CA SER A 1020 -6.60 -45.40 7.15
C SER A 1020 -7.57 -44.78 8.16
N ALA A 1021 -8.84 -44.60 7.76
CA ALA A 1021 -9.89 -44.29 8.72
C ALA A 1021 -10.44 -45.62 9.31
N PRO A 1022 -10.42 -45.84 10.63
CA PRO A 1022 -11.12 -46.96 11.24
C PRO A 1022 -12.62 -46.63 11.36
N ARG A 1023 -13.46 -47.53 10.82
CA ARG A 1023 -14.93 -47.56 10.87
C ARG A 1023 -15.67 -46.43 10.17
N GLU A 1024 -16.80 -46.84 9.56
CA GLU A 1024 -17.80 -45.97 8.94
C GLU A 1024 -18.14 -44.75 9.79
N PRO A 1025 -18.24 -43.53 9.21
CA PRO A 1025 -18.93 -42.46 9.89
C PRO A 1025 -20.42 -42.85 9.94
N LEU A 1026 -20.89 -43.13 11.16
CA LEU A 1026 -22.31 -43.17 11.50
C LEU A 1026 -23.06 -42.09 10.71
N LEU A 1027 -24.12 -42.54 10.04
CA LEU A 1027 -24.97 -41.84 9.08
C LEU A 1027 -25.66 -40.54 9.54
N ASN A 1028 -25.26 -39.95 10.68
CA ASN A 1028 -25.86 -38.72 11.22
C ASN A 1028 -24.80 -37.70 11.68
N ALA A 1029 -24.20 -36.96 10.74
CA ALA A 1029 -23.57 -35.67 11.02
C ALA A 1029 -23.60 -34.76 9.79
N LYS A 1030 -24.26 -33.61 9.89
CA LYS A 1030 -24.24 -32.51 8.91
C LYS A 1030 -22.87 -31.81 8.93
N SER A 1031 -21.83 -32.48 8.42
CA SER A 1031 -20.57 -31.91 7.88
C SER A 1031 -19.50 -33.01 7.84
N GLY A 1032 -19.50 -33.81 6.77
CA GLY A 1032 -18.50 -34.87 6.58
C GLY A 1032 -17.13 -34.28 6.22
N ARG A 1033 -16.25 -34.14 7.22
CA ARG A 1033 -14.80 -33.99 7.04
C ARG A 1033 -14.12 -35.07 7.86
N THR A 1034 -13.42 -35.99 7.21
CA THR A 1034 -12.61 -37.01 7.88
C THR A 1034 -11.14 -36.59 7.77
N GLN A 1035 -10.43 -36.55 8.90
CA GLN A 1035 -9.01 -36.19 9.00
C GLN A 1035 -8.13 -37.38 8.68
N VAL A 1036 -7.05 -37.13 7.94
CA VAL A 1036 -6.07 -38.14 7.56
C VAL A 1036 -4.71 -37.48 7.28
N GLU A 1037 -3.62 -38.00 7.85
CA GLU A 1037 -2.23 -37.59 7.56
C GLU A 1037 -1.73 -38.09 6.18
N LEU A 1038 -1.23 -37.18 5.35
CA LEU A 1038 -0.63 -37.49 4.04
C LEU A 1038 0.91 -37.57 4.12
N ASP A 1039 1.50 -38.76 4.10
CA ASP A 1039 2.89 -38.91 3.63
C ASP A 1039 2.86 -39.51 2.22
N LEU A 1040 3.47 -38.85 1.25
CA LEU A 1040 3.70 -39.41 -0.08
C LEU A 1040 4.81 -40.46 0.01
N TRP A 1041 4.44 -41.72 0.16
CA TRP A 1041 5.38 -42.84 0.04
C TRP A 1041 5.54 -43.25 -1.43
N TYR A 1042 6.79 -43.26 -1.90
CA TYR A 1042 7.18 -43.88 -3.16
C TYR A 1042 6.98 -45.40 -3.06
N SER A 1043 5.94 -45.96 -3.68
CA SER A 1043 5.92 -47.38 -4.06
C SER A 1043 5.62 -47.49 -5.55
N THR A 1044 6.67 -47.73 -6.33
CA THR A 1044 6.61 -47.94 -7.77
C THR A 1044 5.97 -49.29 -8.10
N GLN A 1045 4.81 -49.28 -8.78
CA GLN A 1045 4.55 -50.25 -9.84
C GLN A 1045 4.81 -49.53 -11.17
N ILE A 1046 6.04 -49.63 -11.66
CA ILE A 1046 6.44 -49.08 -12.96
C ILE A 1046 6.00 -50.07 -14.03
N ALA A 1047 5.04 -49.69 -14.87
CA ALA A 1047 4.88 -50.29 -16.18
C ALA A 1047 5.74 -49.48 -17.16
N ASN A 1048 6.94 -49.99 -17.49
CA ASN A 1048 7.78 -49.42 -18.53
C ASN A 1048 7.10 -49.65 -19.89
N GLY A 1049 6.48 -48.59 -20.44
CA GLY A 1049 6.09 -48.53 -21.84
C GLY A 1049 6.90 -47.43 -22.51
N THR A 1050 7.84 -47.80 -23.37
CA THR A 1050 8.46 -46.88 -24.33
C THR A 1050 7.41 -46.47 -25.36
N TYR A 1051 7.13 -45.17 -25.45
CA TYR A 1051 6.45 -44.53 -26.59
C TYR A 1051 7.47 -43.79 -27.44
#